data_AF-A0A8C5B4U4-F1
#
_entry.id   AF-A0A8C5B4U4-F1
#
_cell.length_a   1.000
_cell.length_b   1.000
_cell.length_c   1.000
_cell.angle_alpha   90.00
_cell.angle_beta   90.00
_cell.angle_gamma   90.00
#
_symmetry.space_group_name_H-M   'P 1'
#
loop_
_entity.id
_entity.type
_entity.pdbx_description
1 polymer ?
#
loop_
_entity_poly.entity_id
_entity_poly.type
_entity_poly.pdbx_seq_one_letter_code
_entity_poly.pdbx_strand_id
1 'polypeptide(L)'
;MHPRKERSVALCVGLSFMCFILTAHCRFPTLDHLQPQASEKTQARAVIQLLKRLLGDRSTEFIISVNRSMSKDSLDVCELRSTRNNQIVATGSTGVAVASGLYNYLKYFCNCHVSWSGDQLDLPRPLPQVTGVLRINTQHRFRYYQNVCTVSYSSVWWDWPRWEREIDWMALNGINLPLAFTGQEALWQEVGPPYRDRRVFSGPAFLAWNRMGNMFEFGGPLPQSWHVNKLNLQFKILERMRSFGMIPVLPAFSGNIPKGILRLHPSANVTRLGPWAHFNCSFSCAYILDPRDPLFLQIGSMYLSQVVKQFGTDHVYNTDSFNEMTPPSSDPGYLSAVSRSVFASMTAVDPQAIWLMQGWLFFSSASFWRPPQIKALLHGVPIGRMIVLDLFAETEPIFSYTESFYGQPFIWCMLHNFGGNSGFFGQVESINSGPFQALSFPNSSLVGLGIAPEGIEQNPVIYELMSELAWRKEPVNLSKWVSLYAMRRYGSTQESLGAAWRLLFFSVYNCTVPHYRNHNHSPLVRRPSLRMNTEVWYNRSDLFNAWKLLVQAAPPLMSKGTFRHDLVDITREALQVLTSAYYLEIAESFRNQKLPELLTAGGVLVHDLLPELDRLLSSDGNFLLGPWLEQAQALALGEKEARLYDMNARNQITLWGPSGEIVDYASKEWGGLMEDYYAQRWGLFVNTLVDCLHTGRPFKQEAFNQEAFKVEQGFVYNGRKYPSEPTGDTYEIARRIFLKYYPQAMKRL
;
A
#
# COMPACT_ATOMS: atom_id res chain seq x y z
N MET A 1 60.80 -22.20 56.35
CA MET A 1 59.72 -21.52 57.10
C MET A 1 59.81 -20.01 56.79
N HIS A 2 58.67 -19.38 56.50
CA HIS A 2 58.50 -18.02 55.95
C HIS A 2 59.34 -16.89 56.58
N PRO A 3 59.59 -15.81 55.82
CA PRO A 3 58.76 -14.61 56.03
C PRO A 3 58.33 -13.82 54.76
N ARG A 4 57.05 -13.40 54.81
CA ARG A 4 56.40 -12.10 54.50
C ARG A 4 56.74 -11.26 53.24
N LYS A 5 55.67 -11.08 52.46
CA LYS A 5 55.16 -9.93 51.66
C LYS A 5 55.81 -8.56 51.87
N GLU A 6 56.06 -7.85 50.75
CA GLU A 6 55.54 -6.48 50.52
C GLU A 6 55.48 -6.08 49.02
N ARG A 7 54.65 -5.06 48.77
CA ARG A 7 53.97 -4.58 47.56
C ARG A 7 54.84 -4.14 46.36
N SER A 8 54.28 -4.21 45.14
CA SER A 8 54.23 -3.06 44.22
C SER A 8 53.14 -3.21 43.16
N VAL A 9 52.38 -2.12 42.99
CA VAL A 9 51.27 -1.90 42.06
C VAL A 9 51.87 -1.53 40.69
N ALA A 10 51.45 -2.20 39.62
CA ALA A 10 51.77 -1.80 38.25
C ALA A 10 50.46 -1.48 37.50
N LEU A 11 50.33 -0.21 37.14
CA LEU A 11 49.37 0.33 36.17
C LEU A 11 49.57 -0.35 34.81
N CYS A 12 48.52 -0.92 34.24
CA CYS A 12 48.43 -1.14 32.79
C CYS A 12 47.19 -0.42 32.27
N VAL A 13 47.43 0.72 31.62
CA VAL A 13 46.45 1.50 30.86
C VAL A 13 46.16 0.74 29.57
N GLY A 14 44.99 0.11 29.49
CA GLY A 14 44.43 -0.41 28.24
C GLY A 14 43.63 0.70 27.54
N LEU A 15 44.21 1.29 26.50
CA LEU A 15 43.54 2.22 25.59
C LEU A 15 42.42 1.48 24.83
N SER A 16 41.17 1.69 25.24
CA SER A 16 40.01 1.40 24.38
C SER A 16 40.02 2.38 23.20
N PHE A 17 40.46 1.92 22.04
CA PHE A 17 40.19 2.60 20.78
C PHE A 17 38.70 2.50 20.47
N MET A 18 37.94 3.52 20.88
CA MET A 18 36.61 3.79 20.35
C MET A 18 36.79 4.25 18.90
N CYS A 19 36.73 3.31 17.95
CA CYS A 19 36.55 3.65 16.54
C CYS A 19 35.16 4.27 16.38
N PHE A 20 35.08 5.60 16.45
CA PHE A 20 33.99 6.34 15.85
C PHE A 20 34.07 6.10 14.34
N ILE A 21 33.32 5.13 13.83
CA ILE A 21 32.98 5.09 12.41
C ILE A 21 32.07 6.30 12.19
N LEU A 22 32.67 7.43 11.81
CA LEU A 22 31.97 8.52 11.16
C LEU A 22 31.44 7.96 9.84
N THR A 23 30.19 7.48 9.84
CA THR A 23 29.47 7.19 8.61
C THR A 23 29.27 8.52 7.88
N ALA A 24 30.17 8.80 6.93
CA ALA A 24 30.02 9.93 6.03
C ALA A 24 28.70 9.72 5.26
N HIS A 25 27.66 10.48 5.61
CA HIS A 25 26.38 10.40 4.91
C HIS A 25 26.60 10.89 3.48
N CYS A 26 26.25 10.07 2.49
CA CYS A 26 26.30 10.47 1.08
C CYS A 26 25.32 11.64 0.88
N ARG A 27 25.87 12.84 0.68
CA ARG A 27 25.08 14.04 0.38
C ARG A 27 24.94 14.20 -1.13
N PHE A 28 23.73 14.51 -1.58
CA PHE A 28 23.41 14.77 -2.99
C PHE A 28 23.00 16.24 -3.17
N PRO A 29 23.92 17.15 -3.54
CA PRO A 29 23.61 18.56 -3.77
C PRO A 29 22.54 18.78 -4.84
N THR A 30 22.43 17.85 -5.79
CA THR A 30 21.40 17.83 -6.83
C THR A 30 19.99 17.70 -6.30
N LEU A 31 19.79 17.34 -5.03
CA LEU A 31 18.48 17.27 -4.39
C LEU A 31 18.19 18.51 -3.55
N ASP A 32 19.16 19.40 -3.31
CA ASP A 32 19.05 20.51 -2.35
C ASP A 32 17.94 21.51 -2.69
N HIS A 33 17.59 21.64 -3.98
CA HIS A 33 16.49 22.49 -4.46
C HIS A 33 15.10 21.91 -4.17
N LEU A 34 14.99 20.63 -3.87
CA LEU A 34 13.72 19.99 -3.48
C LEU A 34 13.33 20.44 -2.07
N GLN A 35 12.55 21.51 -2.01
CA GLN A 35 12.08 22.17 -0.79
C GLN A 35 10.60 22.56 -0.91
N PRO A 36 9.90 22.73 0.21
CA PRO A 36 8.54 23.27 0.21
C PRO A 36 8.44 24.63 -0.49
N GLN A 37 7.57 24.73 -1.49
CA GLN A 37 7.33 26.00 -2.21
C GLN A 37 6.38 26.94 -1.44
N ALA A 38 5.43 26.39 -0.68
CA ALA A 38 4.45 27.18 0.07
C ALA A 38 5.08 27.96 1.23
N SER A 39 4.69 29.22 1.44
CA SER A 39 5.20 30.05 2.54
C SER A 39 5.02 29.40 3.92
N GLU A 40 5.86 29.75 4.90
CA GLU A 40 5.75 29.28 6.28
C GLU A 40 4.35 29.54 6.87
N LYS A 41 3.76 30.71 6.58
CA LYS A 41 2.41 31.08 7.00
C LYS A 41 1.34 30.19 6.36
N THR A 42 1.50 29.82 5.09
CA THR A 42 0.59 28.88 4.40
C THR A 42 0.65 27.50 5.05
N GLN A 43 1.86 27.02 5.34
CA GLN A 43 2.07 25.73 5.99
C GLN A 43 1.48 25.69 7.41
N ALA A 44 1.74 26.73 8.22
CA ALA A 44 1.13 26.84 9.55
C ALA A 44 -0.40 26.85 9.48
N ARG A 45 -0.99 27.58 8.52
CA ARG A 45 -2.45 27.60 8.32
C ARG A 45 -3.01 26.23 7.92
N ALA A 46 -2.32 25.49 7.05
CA ALA A 46 -2.75 24.15 6.65
C ALA A 46 -2.83 23.21 7.86
N VAL A 47 -1.84 23.26 8.76
CA VAL A 47 -1.82 22.49 10.00
C VAL A 47 -2.92 22.91 10.97
N ILE A 48 -3.19 24.22 11.12
CA ILE A 48 -4.31 24.72 11.94
C ILE A 48 -5.65 24.16 11.41
N GLN A 49 -5.85 24.15 10.10
CA GLN A 49 -7.06 23.62 9.48
C GLN A 49 -7.18 22.10 9.65
N LEU A 50 -6.06 21.37 9.57
CA LEU A 50 -6.00 19.94 9.90
C LEU A 50 -6.43 19.68 11.35
N LEU A 51 -5.88 20.42 12.31
CA LEU A 51 -6.28 20.28 13.70
C LEU A 51 -7.75 20.63 13.92
N LYS A 52 -8.28 21.63 13.20
CA LYS A 52 -9.71 21.96 13.28
C LYS A 52 -10.59 20.82 12.75
N ARG A 53 -10.21 20.17 11.65
CA ARG A 53 -10.92 18.98 11.14
C ARG A 53 -10.82 17.80 12.10
N LEU A 54 -9.66 17.60 12.71
CA LEU A 54 -9.40 16.45 13.58
C LEU A 54 -9.99 16.61 15.00
N LEU A 55 -9.86 17.80 15.60
CA LEU A 55 -10.12 18.04 17.03
C LEU A 55 -11.23 19.06 17.31
N GLY A 56 -11.81 19.67 16.27
CA GLY A 56 -12.81 20.72 16.40
C GLY A 56 -12.30 21.93 17.19
N ASP A 57 -13.07 22.39 18.17
CA ASP A 57 -12.76 23.58 18.97
C ASP A 57 -11.49 23.43 19.82
N ARG A 58 -11.11 22.18 20.15
CA ARG A 58 -9.88 21.87 20.89
C ARG A 58 -8.61 22.17 20.11
N SER A 59 -8.72 22.43 18.80
CA SER A 59 -7.59 22.93 18.00
C SER A 59 -7.00 24.23 18.55
N THR A 60 -7.77 25.04 19.28
CA THR A 60 -7.32 26.29 19.94
C THR A 60 -6.38 26.07 21.13
N GLU A 61 -6.27 24.83 21.64
CA GLU A 61 -5.30 24.46 22.68
C GLU A 61 -3.87 24.29 22.12
N PHE A 62 -3.71 24.42 20.78
CA PHE A 62 -2.43 24.29 20.08
C PHE A 62 -2.03 25.61 19.39
N ILE A 63 -0.78 26.02 19.58
CA ILE A 63 -0.19 27.20 18.94
C ILE A 63 0.81 26.73 17.90
N ILE A 64 0.54 27.05 16.63
CA ILE A 64 1.25 26.49 15.47
C ILE A 64 2.16 27.53 14.85
N SER A 65 3.41 27.15 14.60
CA SER A 65 4.38 27.96 13.86
C SER A 65 5.23 27.07 12.95
N VAL A 66 5.62 27.60 11.79
CA VAL A 66 6.58 26.98 10.89
C VAL A 66 7.75 27.93 10.75
N ASN A 67 8.97 27.41 10.91
CA ASN A 67 10.21 28.16 10.78
C ASN A 67 11.25 27.28 10.08
N ARG A 68 11.49 27.56 8.79
CA ARG A 68 12.43 26.81 7.94
C ARG A 68 13.86 26.88 8.46
N SER A 69 14.25 27.94 9.17
CA SER A 69 15.60 28.11 9.69
C SER A 69 15.97 27.11 10.79
N MET A 70 15.00 26.34 11.31
CA MET A 70 15.23 25.27 12.27
C MET A 70 16.00 24.08 11.68
N SER A 71 15.99 23.94 10.35
CA SER A 71 16.72 22.92 9.61
C SER A 71 17.71 23.59 8.65
N LYS A 72 18.98 23.16 8.68
CA LYS A 72 20.03 23.67 7.77
C LYS A 72 20.44 22.66 6.70
N ASP A 73 20.00 21.42 6.85
CA ASP A 73 20.37 20.24 6.06
C ASP A 73 19.16 19.64 5.33
N SER A 74 18.00 20.30 5.36
CA SER A 74 16.72 19.80 4.82
C SER A 74 16.18 18.57 5.55
N LEU A 75 16.68 18.26 6.75
CA LEU A 75 16.09 17.25 7.62
C LEU A 75 14.99 17.88 8.48
N ASP A 76 13.81 17.27 8.43
CA ASP A 76 12.65 17.82 9.13
C ASP A 76 12.79 17.72 10.66
N VAL A 77 12.34 18.77 11.34
CA VAL A 77 12.37 18.87 12.80
C VAL A 77 11.15 19.60 13.33
N CYS A 78 10.66 19.17 14.49
CA CYS A 78 9.62 19.81 15.25
C CYS A 78 10.01 19.91 16.73
N GLU A 79 9.69 21.03 17.35
CA GLU A 79 9.81 21.27 18.78
C GLU A 79 8.45 21.52 19.39
N LEU A 80 8.19 20.82 20.49
CA LEU A 80 6.98 20.94 21.29
C LEU A 80 7.33 21.44 22.68
N ARG A 81 6.52 22.37 23.20
CA ARG A 81 6.62 22.86 24.58
C ARG A 81 5.27 23.30 25.10
N SER A 82 5.08 23.23 26.41
CA SER A 82 3.89 23.77 27.04
C SER A 82 4.03 25.25 27.38
N THR A 83 2.93 25.99 27.22
CA THR A 83 2.79 27.35 27.76
C THR A 83 2.38 27.30 29.23
N ARG A 84 2.46 28.45 29.92
CA ARG A 84 1.94 28.59 31.30
C ARG A 84 0.43 28.34 31.41
N ASN A 85 -0.32 28.44 30.31
CA ASN A 85 -1.78 28.27 30.26
C ASN A 85 -2.19 26.88 29.74
N ASN A 86 -1.32 25.88 29.87
CA ASN A 86 -1.52 24.50 29.41
C ASN A 86 -1.77 24.31 27.90
N GLN A 87 -1.54 25.32 27.06
CA GLN A 87 -1.53 25.16 25.60
C GLN A 87 -0.21 24.54 25.13
N ILE A 88 -0.25 23.79 24.02
CA ILE A 88 0.94 23.19 23.40
C ILE A 88 1.40 24.06 22.23
N VAL A 89 2.64 24.55 22.29
CA VAL A 89 3.28 25.26 21.17
C VAL A 89 4.05 24.25 20.34
N ALA A 90 3.76 24.18 19.05
CA ALA A 90 4.47 23.37 18.08
C ALA A 90 5.14 24.26 17.03
N THR A 91 6.46 24.17 16.92
CA THR A 91 7.26 24.89 15.91
C THR A 91 8.09 23.89 15.13
N GLY A 92 7.99 23.88 13.80
CA GLY A 92 8.72 22.93 12.97
C GLY A 92 9.29 23.53 11.69
N SER A 93 10.24 22.83 11.07
CA SER A 93 10.87 23.24 9.81
C SER A 93 9.88 23.37 8.65
N THR A 94 8.85 22.52 8.66
CA THR A 94 7.82 22.40 7.62
C THR A 94 6.45 22.09 8.25
N GLY A 95 5.37 22.28 7.48
CA GLY A 95 4.01 21.96 7.92
C GLY A 95 3.85 20.47 8.25
N VAL A 96 4.42 19.59 7.43
CA VAL A 96 4.46 18.15 7.70
C VAL A 96 5.21 17.82 9.00
N ALA A 97 6.34 18.48 9.28
CA ALA A 97 7.07 18.28 10.54
C ALA A 97 6.23 18.68 11.76
N VAL A 98 5.50 19.80 11.66
CA VAL A 98 4.60 20.23 12.74
C VAL A 98 3.46 19.24 12.94
N ALA A 99 2.80 18.80 11.86
CA ALA A 99 1.72 17.81 11.94
C ALA A 99 2.19 16.49 12.56
N SER A 100 3.37 15.99 12.18
CA SER A 100 3.97 14.78 12.75
C SER A 100 4.37 14.92 14.20
N GLY A 101 4.95 16.07 14.58
CA GLY A 101 5.27 16.36 15.97
C GLY A 101 4.01 16.38 16.84
N LEU A 102 2.95 17.04 16.37
CA LEU A 102 1.65 17.04 17.05
C LEU A 102 1.07 15.63 17.14
N TYR A 103 1.14 14.82 16.09
CA TYR A 103 0.67 13.44 16.15
C TYR A 103 1.47 12.62 17.17
N ASN A 104 2.80 12.78 17.23
CA ASN A 104 3.62 12.16 18.27
C ASN A 104 3.15 12.53 19.68
N TYR A 105 2.86 13.82 19.93
CA TYR A 105 2.28 14.27 21.19
C TYR A 105 0.93 13.62 21.47
N LEU A 106 0.02 13.61 20.50
CA LEU A 106 -1.28 12.97 20.61
C LEU A 106 -1.14 11.48 20.96
N LYS A 107 -0.18 10.76 20.36
CA LYS A 107 0.06 9.34 20.65
C LYS A 107 0.58 9.08 22.06
N TYR A 108 1.64 9.78 22.47
CA TYR A 108 2.39 9.42 23.68
C TYR A 108 1.97 10.17 24.93
N PHE A 109 1.31 11.32 24.79
CA PHE A 109 0.82 12.11 25.91
C PHE A 109 -0.69 11.97 26.06
N CYS A 110 -1.45 12.01 24.95
CA CYS A 110 -2.91 11.98 24.99
C CYS A 110 -3.51 10.58 24.78
N ASN A 111 -2.70 9.56 24.49
CA ASN A 111 -3.16 8.21 24.11
C ASN A 111 -4.13 8.20 22.93
N CYS A 112 -3.99 9.11 21.99
CA CYS A 112 -4.84 9.19 20.80
C CYS A 112 -4.29 8.35 19.64
N HIS A 113 -5.16 8.07 18.66
CA HIS A 113 -4.85 7.30 17.47
C HIS A 113 -5.66 7.79 16.28
N VAL A 114 -5.05 7.81 15.09
CA VAL A 114 -5.70 8.17 13.82
C VAL A 114 -5.37 7.10 12.79
N SER A 115 -6.39 6.56 12.12
CA SER A 115 -6.21 5.52 11.10
C SER A 115 -7.31 5.56 10.04
N TRP A 116 -7.15 4.77 8.97
CA TRP A 116 -8.21 4.57 7.98
C TRP A 116 -9.47 3.94 8.60
N SER A 117 -9.28 2.95 9.47
CA SER A 117 -10.35 2.18 10.15
C SER A 117 -11.07 2.94 11.27
N GLY A 118 -10.66 4.18 11.57
CA GLY A 118 -11.24 5.00 12.63
C GLY A 118 -10.21 5.65 13.54
N ASP A 119 -10.73 6.54 14.39
CA ASP A 119 -9.93 7.43 15.23
C ASP A 119 -10.31 7.26 16.70
N GLN A 120 -9.34 7.47 17.58
CA GLN A 120 -9.52 7.55 19.04
C GLN A 120 -8.93 8.89 19.49
N LEU A 121 -9.80 9.87 19.73
CA LEU A 121 -9.43 11.27 19.95
C LEU A 121 -10.00 11.80 21.28
N ASP A 122 -10.11 10.94 22.29
CA ASP A 122 -10.51 11.31 23.65
C ASP A 122 -9.34 11.99 24.38
N LEU A 123 -9.08 13.27 24.05
CA LEU A 123 -7.97 14.02 24.64
C LEU A 123 -8.21 14.31 26.15
N PRO A 124 -7.17 14.21 27.01
CA PRO A 124 -7.27 14.58 28.42
C PRO A 124 -7.64 16.06 28.64
N ARG A 125 -8.22 16.37 29.80
CA ARG A 125 -8.49 17.74 30.26
C ARG A 125 -7.96 17.91 31.70
N PRO A 126 -6.96 18.78 31.94
CA PRO A 126 -6.21 19.58 30.95
C PRO A 126 -5.31 18.72 30.05
N LEU A 127 -4.74 19.33 29.00
CA LEU A 127 -3.72 18.67 28.18
C LEU A 127 -2.46 18.34 29.01
N PRO A 128 -1.87 17.14 28.85
CA PRO A 128 -0.64 16.77 29.53
C PRO A 128 0.51 17.73 29.21
N GLN A 129 1.29 18.11 30.22
CA GLN A 129 2.39 19.05 30.02
C GLN A 129 3.63 18.37 29.43
N VAL A 130 4.32 19.08 28.54
CA VAL A 130 5.66 18.74 28.05
C VAL A 130 6.69 19.44 28.93
N THR A 131 7.49 18.67 29.67
CA THR A 131 8.58 19.23 30.48
C THR A 131 9.72 19.69 29.58
N GLY A 132 10.01 20.99 29.59
CA GLY A 132 11.07 21.58 28.76
C GLY A 132 10.66 21.69 27.29
N VAL A 133 11.55 21.26 26.38
CA VAL A 133 11.31 21.22 24.94
C VAL A 133 11.51 19.79 24.45
N LEU A 134 10.45 19.20 23.88
CA LEU A 134 10.54 17.91 23.18
C LEU A 134 10.89 18.18 21.71
N ARG A 135 12.09 17.79 21.30
CA ARG A 135 12.57 17.91 19.92
C ARG A 135 12.47 16.56 19.20
N ILE A 136 11.72 16.54 18.09
CA ILE A 136 11.50 15.36 17.24
C ILE A 136 12.11 15.67 15.87
N ASN A 137 13.09 14.88 15.45
CA ASN A 137 13.79 15.10 14.18
C ASN A 137 14.04 13.78 13.46
N THR A 138 13.99 13.82 12.13
CA THR A 138 14.26 12.66 11.26
C THR A 138 15.72 12.65 10.78
N GLN A 139 16.23 11.46 10.43
CA GLN A 139 17.49 11.29 9.68
C GLN A 139 17.24 11.12 8.18
N HIS A 140 15.98 11.18 7.74
CA HIS A 140 15.55 10.88 6.40
C HIS A 140 15.02 12.15 5.73
N ARG A 141 15.59 12.48 4.56
CA ARG A 141 15.15 13.63 3.76
C ARG A 141 13.73 13.41 3.23
N PHE A 142 13.43 12.20 2.77
CA PHE A 142 12.14 11.86 2.20
C PHE A 142 11.39 10.80 3.00
N ARG A 143 10.08 11.00 3.11
CA ARG A 143 9.10 10.00 3.51
C ARG A 143 8.09 9.89 2.37
N TYR A 144 8.27 8.85 1.55
CA TYR A 144 7.52 8.60 0.33
C TYR A 144 6.22 7.85 0.61
N TYR A 145 5.17 8.14 -0.15
CA TYR A 145 3.92 7.39 -0.07
C TYR A 145 3.27 7.16 -1.43
N GLN A 146 2.70 5.95 -1.53
CA GLN A 146 1.86 5.34 -2.55
C GLN A 146 2.60 4.46 -3.56
N ASN A 147 1.91 3.43 -4.03
CA ASN A 147 2.30 2.69 -5.22
C ASN A 147 1.53 3.27 -6.40
N VAL A 148 2.05 3.10 -7.62
CA VAL A 148 1.28 3.36 -8.84
C VAL A 148 -0.01 2.52 -8.87
N CYS A 149 -0.03 1.34 -8.24
CA CYS A 149 -1.22 0.49 -8.10
C CYS A 149 -2.28 1.04 -7.13
N THR A 150 -1.90 1.83 -6.11
CA THR A 150 -2.82 2.38 -5.10
C THR A 150 -3.93 3.22 -5.72
N VAL A 151 -3.60 3.89 -6.84
CA VAL A 151 -4.54 4.72 -7.61
C VAL A 151 -5.70 3.92 -8.20
N SER A 152 -5.50 2.63 -8.42
CA SER A 152 -6.47 1.73 -9.02
C SER A 152 -7.15 0.89 -7.94
N TYR A 153 -6.41 0.28 -7.03
CA TYR A 153 -7.00 -0.62 -6.03
C TYR A 153 -7.63 0.07 -4.82
N SER A 154 -7.38 1.37 -4.62
CA SER A 154 -7.94 2.11 -3.48
C SER A 154 -8.57 3.43 -3.87
N SER A 155 -7.83 4.33 -4.53
CA SER A 155 -8.29 5.73 -4.69
C SER A 155 -9.04 6.05 -5.98
N VAL A 156 -9.30 5.05 -6.84
CA VAL A 156 -9.93 5.23 -8.16
C VAL A 156 -11.30 5.92 -8.05
N TRP A 157 -12.09 5.58 -7.03
CA TRP A 157 -13.44 6.11 -6.84
C TRP A 157 -13.53 7.26 -5.84
N TRP A 158 -12.41 7.71 -5.28
CA TRP A 158 -12.42 8.75 -4.27
C TRP A 158 -12.85 10.11 -4.81
N ASP A 159 -13.60 10.80 -3.96
CA ASP A 159 -13.94 12.20 -4.07
C ASP A 159 -12.96 13.08 -3.29
N TRP A 160 -13.26 14.38 -3.22
CA TRP A 160 -12.40 15.32 -2.49
C TRP A 160 -12.37 15.08 -0.97
N PRO A 161 -13.50 14.93 -0.25
CA PRO A 161 -13.49 14.60 1.17
C PRO A 161 -12.60 13.41 1.55
N ARG A 162 -12.64 12.31 0.78
CA ARG A 162 -11.79 11.14 1.06
C ARG A 162 -10.30 11.44 0.82
N TRP A 163 -9.96 12.19 -0.23
CA TRP A 163 -8.59 12.66 -0.48
C TRP A 163 -8.09 13.65 0.58
N GLU A 164 -8.96 14.54 1.07
CA GLU A 164 -8.62 15.47 2.15
C GLU A 164 -8.25 14.72 3.43
N ARG A 165 -9.01 13.68 3.81
CA ARG A 165 -8.68 12.80 4.93
C ARG A 165 -7.35 12.08 4.71
N GLU A 166 -7.09 11.60 3.50
CA GLU A 166 -5.83 10.92 3.20
C GLU A 166 -4.62 11.86 3.34
N ILE A 167 -4.70 13.09 2.82
CA ILE A 167 -3.59 14.04 2.90
C ILE A 167 -3.37 14.52 4.35
N ASP A 168 -4.43 14.61 5.16
CA ASP A 168 -4.28 14.86 6.59
C ASP A 168 -3.56 13.68 7.29
N TRP A 169 -3.91 12.43 6.96
CA TRP A 169 -3.20 11.24 7.45
C TRP A 169 -1.73 11.22 7.00
N MET A 170 -1.45 11.58 5.74
CA MET A 170 -0.09 11.74 5.21
C MET A 170 0.72 12.74 6.04
N ALA A 171 0.15 13.91 6.35
CA ALA A 171 0.83 14.96 7.13
C ALA A 171 1.09 14.51 8.58
N LEU A 172 0.12 13.86 9.23
CA LEU A 172 0.27 13.30 10.58
C LEU A 172 1.36 12.22 10.64
N ASN A 173 1.53 11.44 9.58
CA ASN A 173 2.55 10.39 9.47
C ASN A 173 3.87 10.89 8.84
N GLY A 174 3.97 12.19 8.54
CA GLY A 174 5.19 12.84 8.11
C GLY A 174 5.58 12.61 6.67
N ILE A 175 4.68 12.14 5.84
CA ILE A 175 4.88 12.00 4.40
C ILE A 175 5.16 13.37 3.78
N ASN A 176 6.25 13.49 3.03
CA ASN A 176 6.63 14.73 2.33
C ASN A 176 6.89 14.53 0.83
N LEU A 177 6.88 13.29 0.32
CA LEU A 177 7.06 12.97 -1.09
C LEU A 177 5.94 12.03 -1.60
N PRO A 178 4.67 12.48 -1.67
CA PRO A 178 3.56 11.64 -2.14
C PRO A 178 3.44 11.60 -3.67
N LEU A 179 2.98 10.47 -4.21
CA LEU A 179 2.60 10.35 -5.62
C LEU A 179 1.31 11.15 -5.92
N ALA A 180 1.22 11.80 -7.09
CA ALA A 180 0.05 12.59 -7.47
C ALA A 180 -0.31 12.39 -8.95
N PHE A 181 -0.99 11.28 -9.24
CA PHE A 181 -1.26 10.79 -10.60
C PHE A 181 -2.69 11.03 -11.13
N THR A 182 -3.56 11.64 -10.33
CA THR A 182 -4.97 11.79 -10.67
C THR A 182 -5.15 12.64 -11.93
N GLY A 183 -5.97 12.15 -12.87
CA GLY A 183 -6.38 12.93 -14.05
C GLY A 183 -5.36 13.03 -15.18
N GLN A 184 -4.22 12.34 -15.11
CA GLN A 184 -3.14 12.46 -16.10
C GLN A 184 -3.58 12.08 -17.54
N GLU A 185 -4.59 11.23 -17.70
CA GLU A 185 -5.15 10.87 -19.02
C GLU A 185 -5.71 12.07 -19.77
N ALA A 186 -6.24 13.08 -19.05
CA ALA A 186 -6.71 14.33 -19.66
C ALA A 186 -5.58 15.10 -20.35
N LEU A 187 -4.36 15.04 -19.80
CA LEU A 187 -3.21 15.74 -20.36
C LEU A 187 -2.66 15.07 -21.61
N TRP A 188 -2.76 13.74 -21.69
CA TRP A 188 -2.41 13.00 -22.91
C TRP A 188 -3.30 13.40 -24.10
N GLN A 189 -4.58 13.72 -23.89
CA GLN A 189 -5.47 14.19 -24.95
C GLN A 189 -5.01 15.52 -25.60
N GLU A 190 -4.22 16.32 -24.88
CA GLU A 190 -3.65 17.59 -25.37
C GLU A 190 -2.35 17.38 -26.16
N VAL A 191 -1.71 16.22 -26.07
CA VAL A 191 -0.49 15.89 -26.83
C VAL A 191 -0.81 15.67 -28.31
N GLY A 192 -1.96 15.08 -28.64
CA GLY A 192 -2.41 15.00 -30.02
C GLY A 192 -3.54 14.02 -30.29
N PRO A 193 -4.07 14.00 -31.53
CA PRO A 193 -5.21 13.17 -31.92
C PRO A 193 -5.09 11.66 -31.61
N PRO A 194 -3.92 11.00 -31.74
CA PRO A 194 -3.78 9.59 -31.41
C PRO A 194 -4.16 9.23 -29.96
N TYR A 195 -3.96 10.15 -29.01
CA TYR A 195 -4.28 9.96 -27.59
C TYR A 195 -5.76 10.22 -27.27
N ARG A 196 -6.57 10.64 -28.25
CA ARG A 196 -8.02 10.79 -28.13
C ARG A 196 -8.79 9.56 -28.63
N ASP A 197 -8.11 8.55 -29.18
CA ASP A 197 -8.74 7.29 -29.58
C ASP A 197 -9.24 6.55 -28.32
N ARG A 198 -10.48 6.08 -28.37
CA ARG A 198 -11.19 5.40 -27.28
C ARG A 198 -10.48 4.12 -26.81
N ARG A 199 -9.56 3.60 -27.61
CA ARG A 199 -8.78 2.37 -27.32
C ARG A 199 -7.45 2.61 -26.59
N VAL A 200 -7.03 3.86 -26.40
CA VAL A 200 -5.75 4.16 -25.75
C VAL A 200 -5.77 3.86 -24.26
N PHE A 201 -6.84 4.29 -23.59
CA PHE A 201 -6.97 4.13 -22.14
C PHE A 201 -7.83 2.92 -21.80
N SER A 202 -7.44 2.21 -20.76
CA SER A 202 -8.29 1.22 -20.09
C SER A 202 -9.44 1.91 -19.35
N GLY A 203 -10.30 1.12 -18.71
CA GLY A 203 -11.26 1.62 -17.74
C GLY A 203 -10.58 2.16 -16.48
N PRO A 204 -11.32 2.93 -15.65
CA PRO A 204 -10.77 3.60 -14.47
C PRO A 204 -10.01 2.68 -13.51
N ALA A 205 -10.55 1.49 -13.26
CA ALA A 205 -10.01 0.53 -12.30
C ALA A 205 -8.68 -0.10 -12.77
N PHE A 206 -8.27 0.11 -14.01
CA PHE A 206 -7.08 -0.52 -14.61
C PHE A 206 -5.98 0.48 -15.00
N LEU A 207 -6.15 1.76 -14.65
CA LEU A 207 -5.27 2.83 -15.11
C LEU A 207 -3.82 2.71 -14.60
N ALA A 208 -3.57 2.09 -13.45
CA ALA A 208 -2.21 1.81 -12.99
C ALA A 208 -1.39 1.06 -14.07
N TRP A 209 -1.92 -0.06 -14.56
CA TRP A 209 -1.27 -0.90 -15.57
C TRP A 209 -1.29 -0.28 -16.96
N ASN A 210 -2.29 0.55 -17.26
CA ASN A 210 -2.28 1.31 -18.51
C ASN A 210 -1.17 2.37 -18.55
N ARG A 211 -0.94 3.09 -17.45
CA ARG A 211 0.14 4.09 -17.32
C ARG A 211 1.53 3.46 -17.40
N MET A 212 1.69 2.26 -16.85
CA MET A 212 2.92 1.47 -16.95
C MET A 212 3.10 0.80 -18.33
N GLY A 213 2.09 0.86 -19.22
CA GLY A 213 2.15 0.29 -20.57
C GLY A 213 1.75 -1.19 -20.67
N ASN A 214 1.44 -1.85 -19.55
CA ASN A 214 1.11 -3.28 -19.51
C ASN A 214 -0.17 -3.63 -20.28
N MET A 215 -1.16 -2.73 -20.26
CA MET A 215 -2.45 -2.95 -20.89
C MET A 215 -3.09 -1.68 -21.45
N PHE A 216 -4.12 -1.81 -22.27
CA PHE A 216 -4.94 -0.74 -22.80
C PHE A 216 -6.34 -1.25 -23.16
N GLU A 217 -7.26 -0.33 -23.46
CA GLU A 217 -8.63 -0.57 -23.95
C GLU A 217 -9.60 -1.30 -22.99
N PHE A 218 -9.20 -2.38 -22.31
CA PHE A 218 -10.08 -3.17 -21.44
C PHE A 218 -10.68 -2.32 -20.31
N GLY A 219 -11.97 -2.52 -20.03
CA GLY A 219 -12.72 -1.73 -19.05
C GLY A 219 -13.11 -0.33 -19.54
N GLY A 220 -12.58 0.12 -20.68
CA GLY A 220 -12.82 1.43 -21.25
C GLY A 220 -14.08 1.49 -22.13
N PRO A 221 -14.29 2.62 -22.83
CA PRO A 221 -13.44 3.80 -22.83
C PRO A 221 -13.76 4.76 -21.68
N LEU A 222 -12.76 5.54 -21.26
CA LEU A 222 -12.97 6.64 -20.32
C LEU A 222 -13.94 7.68 -20.91
N PRO A 223 -15.03 8.03 -20.22
CA PRO A 223 -15.91 9.10 -20.67
C PRO A 223 -15.27 10.48 -20.46
N GLN A 224 -15.73 11.50 -21.19
CA GLN A 224 -15.19 12.86 -21.03
C GLN A 224 -15.39 13.42 -19.61
N SER A 225 -16.45 13.00 -18.93
CA SER A 225 -16.73 13.32 -17.53
C SER A 225 -15.57 12.90 -16.61
N TRP A 226 -14.95 11.74 -16.86
CA TRP A 226 -13.79 11.27 -16.10
C TRP A 226 -12.63 12.25 -16.19
N HIS A 227 -12.26 12.64 -17.42
CA HIS A 227 -11.14 13.54 -17.66
C HIS A 227 -11.34 14.88 -16.94
N VAL A 228 -12.52 15.48 -17.06
CA VAL A 228 -12.84 16.76 -16.41
C VAL A 228 -12.85 16.63 -14.88
N ASN A 229 -13.54 15.62 -14.35
CA ASN A 229 -13.69 15.45 -12.90
C ASN A 229 -12.36 15.15 -12.21
N LYS A 230 -11.54 14.26 -12.80
CA LYS A 230 -10.25 13.90 -12.23
C LYS A 230 -9.21 15.01 -12.39
N LEU A 231 -9.25 15.79 -13.47
CA LEU A 231 -8.41 16.98 -13.59
C LEU A 231 -8.72 18.01 -12.49
N ASN A 232 -10.01 18.29 -12.24
CA ASN A 232 -10.45 19.16 -11.14
C ASN A 232 -10.06 18.64 -9.75
N LEU A 233 -10.14 17.33 -9.54
CA LEU A 233 -9.74 16.70 -8.28
C LEU A 233 -8.23 16.85 -8.04
N GLN A 234 -7.42 16.67 -9.08
CA GLN A 234 -5.97 16.78 -8.99
C GLN A 234 -5.51 18.19 -8.58
N PHE A 235 -6.16 19.25 -9.05
CA PHE A 235 -5.87 20.61 -8.59
C PHE A 235 -6.01 20.76 -7.06
N LYS A 236 -7.08 20.21 -6.49
CA LYS A 236 -7.30 20.25 -5.04
C LYS A 236 -6.28 19.42 -4.27
N ILE A 237 -5.94 18.23 -4.80
CA ILE A 237 -4.90 17.35 -4.22
C ILE A 237 -3.56 18.08 -4.15
N LEU A 238 -3.11 18.64 -5.28
CA LEU A 238 -1.84 19.34 -5.37
C LEU A 238 -1.79 20.58 -4.49
N GLU A 239 -2.86 21.39 -4.49
CA GLU A 239 -2.94 22.57 -3.62
C GLU A 239 -2.79 22.17 -2.14
N ARG A 240 -3.51 21.12 -1.71
CA ARG A 240 -3.44 20.68 -0.31
C ARG A 240 -2.09 20.08 0.05
N MET A 241 -1.52 19.20 -0.77
CA MET A 241 -0.19 18.63 -0.54
C MET A 241 0.87 19.74 -0.41
N ARG A 242 0.91 20.66 -1.37
CA ARG A 242 1.85 21.80 -1.35
C ARG A 242 1.60 22.72 -0.16
N SER A 243 0.35 22.90 0.27
CA SER A 243 0.03 23.72 1.44
C SER A 243 0.64 23.18 2.72
N PHE A 244 0.82 21.85 2.87
CA PHE A 244 1.55 21.25 3.99
C PHE A 244 3.08 21.30 3.83
N GLY A 245 3.57 21.65 2.65
CA GLY A 245 4.98 21.59 2.29
C GLY A 245 5.42 20.22 1.76
N MET A 246 4.49 19.37 1.31
CA MET A 246 4.83 18.16 0.57
C MET A 246 5.33 18.52 -0.83
N ILE A 247 6.07 17.60 -1.45
CA ILE A 247 6.62 17.66 -2.81
C ILE A 247 5.89 16.57 -3.63
N PRO A 248 4.77 16.90 -4.31
CA PRO A 248 4.04 15.93 -5.12
C PRO A 248 4.88 15.42 -6.29
N VAL A 249 4.86 14.11 -6.50
CA VAL A 249 5.52 13.46 -7.64
C VAL A 249 4.53 13.41 -8.81
N LEU A 250 4.88 14.07 -9.92
CA LEU A 250 4.05 14.18 -11.12
C LEU A 250 4.43 13.12 -12.17
N PRO A 251 3.54 12.75 -13.10
CA PRO A 251 3.86 11.75 -14.13
C PRO A 251 4.77 12.31 -15.24
N ALA A 252 5.53 11.43 -15.87
CA ALA A 252 6.30 11.71 -17.09
C ALA A 252 6.14 10.60 -18.15
N PHE A 253 6.71 10.81 -19.33
CA PHE A 253 6.64 9.88 -20.46
C PHE A 253 7.64 8.73 -20.33
N SER A 254 7.16 7.49 -20.50
CA SER A 254 7.96 6.26 -20.39
C SER A 254 8.47 5.70 -21.72
N GLY A 255 8.09 6.28 -22.87
CA GLY A 255 8.34 5.70 -24.19
C GLY A 255 7.18 4.88 -24.76
N ASN A 256 6.16 4.56 -23.94
CA ASN A 256 4.94 3.87 -24.37
C ASN A 256 4.04 4.77 -25.22
N ILE A 257 3.70 4.33 -26.43
CA ILE A 257 2.86 5.09 -27.36
C ILE A 257 1.64 4.28 -27.81
N PRO A 258 0.52 4.93 -28.16
CA PRO A 258 -0.59 4.24 -28.79
C PRO A 258 -0.25 3.88 -30.25
N LYS A 259 -0.76 2.75 -30.74
CA LYS A 259 -0.60 2.30 -32.14
C LYS A 259 -0.95 3.39 -33.17
N GLY A 260 -1.88 4.29 -32.83
CA GLY A 260 -2.30 5.39 -33.68
C GLY A 260 -1.17 6.35 -34.10
N ILE A 261 -0.08 6.44 -33.33
CA ILE A 261 1.11 7.25 -33.65
C ILE A 261 1.77 6.77 -34.95
N LEU A 262 1.80 5.45 -35.21
CA LEU A 262 2.40 4.87 -36.42
C LEU A 262 1.67 5.27 -37.71
N ARG A 263 0.42 5.74 -37.62
CA ARG A 263 -0.30 6.30 -38.78
C ARG A 263 0.20 7.68 -39.16
N LEU A 264 0.62 8.47 -38.17
CA LEU A 264 1.13 9.84 -38.38
C LEU A 264 2.64 9.85 -38.63
N HIS A 265 3.36 8.89 -38.04
CA HIS A 265 4.81 8.74 -38.14
C HIS A 265 5.17 7.31 -38.58
N PRO A 266 4.94 6.94 -39.85
CA PRO A 266 5.15 5.58 -40.33
C PRO A 266 6.63 5.14 -40.35
N SER A 267 7.56 6.09 -40.30
CA SER A 267 9.00 5.85 -40.21
C SER A 267 9.53 5.78 -38.78
N ALA A 268 8.68 5.94 -37.76
CA ALA A 268 9.11 5.87 -36.37
C ALA A 268 9.62 4.47 -36.03
N ASN A 269 10.77 4.39 -35.38
CA ASN A 269 11.36 3.13 -34.93
C ASN A 269 10.67 2.67 -33.64
N VAL A 270 9.78 1.70 -33.75
CA VAL A 270 8.92 1.26 -32.65
C VAL A 270 8.96 -0.26 -32.55
N THR A 271 9.14 -0.76 -31.32
CA THR A 271 9.04 -2.18 -31.03
C THR A 271 7.71 -2.49 -30.36
N ARG A 272 7.01 -3.52 -30.85
CA ARG A 272 5.85 -4.07 -30.16
C ARG A 272 6.32 -5.15 -29.18
N LEU A 273 6.02 -4.97 -27.90
CA LEU A 273 6.38 -5.93 -26.86
C LEU A 273 5.45 -7.15 -26.84
N GLY A 274 5.83 -8.16 -26.05
CA GLY A 274 5.01 -9.34 -25.79
C GLY A 274 3.78 -9.07 -24.92
N PRO A 275 2.87 -10.05 -24.80
CA PRO A 275 1.72 -9.96 -23.92
C PRO A 275 2.13 -9.92 -22.44
N TRP A 276 1.36 -9.19 -21.63
CA TRP A 276 1.52 -9.15 -20.18
C TRP A 276 0.37 -9.91 -19.48
N ALA A 277 0.69 -10.65 -18.42
CA ALA A 277 -0.23 -11.38 -17.53
C ALA A 277 -1.42 -12.07 -18.24
N HIS A 278 -1.14 -12.87 -19.27
CA HIS A 278 -2.12 -13.64 -20.05
C HIS A 278 -3.08 -12.82 -20.93
N PHE A 279 -3.01 -11.49 -20.94
CA PHE A 279 -3.74 -10.68 -21.90
C PHE A 279 -3.20 -10.91 -23.30
N ASN A 280 -4.09 -11.10 -24.26
CA ASN A 280 -3.71 -11.09 -25.66
C ASN A 280 -3.40 -9.66 -26.15
N CYS A 281 -2.84 -9.54 -27.35
CA CYS A 281 -2.43 -8.25 -27.88
C CYS A 281 -3.58 -7.33 -28.35
N SER A 282 -4.84 -7.68 -28.09
CA SER A 282 -5.98 -6.75 -28.20
C SER A 282 -6.03 -5.79 -27.02
N PHE A 283 -5.50 -6.19 -25.86
CA PHE A 283 -5.53 -5.39 -24.62
C PHE A 283 -4.14 -5.19 -24.01
N SER A 284 -3.08 -5.68 -24.66
CA SER A 284 -1.69 -5.60 -24.20
C SER A 284 -0.73 -5.56 -25.40
N CYS A 285 0.54 -5.92 -25.23
CA CYS A 285 1.59 -5.84 -26.26
C CYS A 285 1.87 -4.38 -26.64
N ALA A 286 2.40 -3.64 -25.67
CA ALA A 286 2.76 -2.22 -25.77
C ALA A 286 3.58 -1.90 -27.02
N TYR A 287 3.40 -0.70 -27.56
CA TYR A 287 4.29 -0.14 -28.57
C TYR A 287 5.27 0.80 -27.87
N ILE A 288 6.54 0.43 -27.86
CA ILE A 288 7.62 1.20 -27.26
C ILE A 288 8.43 1.87 -28.37
N LEU A 289 8.57 3.18 -28.28
CA LEU A 289 9.43 3.95 -29.17
C LEU A 289 10.90 3.70 -28.84
N ASP A 290 11.74 3.47 -29.87
CA ASP A 290 13.19 3.34 -29.67
C ASP A 290 13.73 4.63 -29.02
N PRO A 291 14.57 4.53 -27.98
CA PRO A 291 15.04 5.71 -27.27
C PRO A 291 15.87 6.67 -28.13
N ARG A 292 16.37 6.24 -29.29
CA ARG A 292 17.15 7.06 -30.22
C ARG A 292 16.28 7.70 -31.31
N ASP A 293 14.99 7.38 -31.37
CA ASP A 293 14.07 8.02 -32.30
C ASP A 293 13.80 9.47 -31.86
N PRO A 294 13.94 10.48 -32.74
CA PRO A 294 13.67 11.89 -32.40
C PRO A 294 12.28 12.13 -31.81
N LEU A 295 11.29 11.30 -32.19
CA LEU A 295 9.92 11.40 -31.70
C LEU A 295 9.83 11.17 -30.18
N PHE A 296 10.81 10.48 -29.56
CA PHE A 296 10.83 10.21 -28.13
C PHE A 296 10.92 11.51 -27.33
N LEU A 297 11.90 12.35 -27.69
CA LEU A 297 12.09 13.65 -27.08
C LEU A 297 10.88 14.55 -27.36
N GLN A 298 10.37 14.56 -28.59
CA GLN A 298 9.23 15.38 -28.97
C GLN A 298 7.97 15.06 -28.16
N ILE A 299 7.54 13.79 -28.12
CA ILE A 299 6.34 13.38 -27.37
C ILE A 299 6.54 13.60 -25.87
N GLY A 300 7.69 13.20 -25.33
CA GLY A 300 7.98 13.34 -23.91
C GLY A 300 7.94 14.79 -23.44
N SER A 301 8.58 15.70 -24.18
CA SER A 301 8.57 17.13 -23.88
C SER A 301 7.20 17.75 -24.08
N MET A 302 6.41 17.33 -25.08
CA MET A 302 5.04 17.80 -25.27
C MET A 302 4.14 17.42 -24.09
N TYR A 303 4.19 16.16 -23.66
CA TYR A 303 3.41 15.70 -22.52
C TYR A 303 3.80 16.43 -21.23
N LEU A 304 5.11 16.47 -20.93
CA LEU A 304 5.57 17.11 -19.70
C LEU A 304 5.30 18.61 -19.71
N SER A 305 5.33 19.27 -20.88
CA SER A 305 4.91 20.67 -21.00
C SER A 305 3.44 20.86 -20.62
N GLN A 306 2.55 19.92 -20.96
CA GLN A 306 1.15 19.99 -20.52
C GLN A 306 1.01 19.78 -19.01
N VAL A 307 1.76 18.82 -18.44
CA VAL A 307 1.80 18.59 -16.99
C VAL A 307 2.23 19.87 -16.26
N VAL A 308 3.36 20.46 -16.64
CA VAL A 308 3.90 21.67 -16.00
C VAL A 308 2.99 22.87 -16.23
N LYS A 309 2.43 23.03 -17.43
CA LYS A 309 1.48 24.12 -17.75
C LYS A 309 0.23 24.06 -16.88
N GLN A 310 -0.36 22.87 -16.72
CA GLN A 310 -1.60 22.72 -15.98
C GLN A 310 -1.34 22.74 -14.47
N PHE A 311 -0.36 22.00 -13.98
CA PHE A 311 -0.19 21.73 -12.56
C PHE A 311 0.95 22.49 -11.88
N GLY A 312 1.77 23.22 -12.62
CA GLY A 312 3.09 23.64 -12.13
C GLY A 312 3.99 22.43 -11.90
N THR A 313 5.06 22.59 -11.12
CA THR A 313 5.95 21.47 -10.78
C THR A 313 6.63 21.66 -9.42
N ASP A 314 7.01 20.53 -8.84
CA ASP A 314 7.86 20.41 -7.66
C ASP A 314 9.15 19.61 -8.00
N HIS A 315 9.48 19.55 -9.29
CA HIS A 315 10.70 19.01 -9.90
C HIS A 315 10.91 17.49 -9.78
N VAL A 316 9.97 16.73 -9.23
CA VAL A 316 10.07 15.26 -9.15
C VAL A 316 9.03 14.61 -10.06
N TYR A 317 9.49 13.74 -10.94
CA TYR A 317 8.63 13.05 -11.90
C TYR A 317 8.81 11.53 -11.85
N ASN A 318 7.71 10.78 -11.87
CA ASN A 318 7.74 9.31 -11.95
C ASN A 318 7.26 8.81 -13.32
N THR A 319 7.97 7.81 -13.83
CA THR A 319 7.61 7.04 -15.01
C THR A 319 8.48 5.78 -15.06
N ASP A 320 7.94 4.69 -15.60
CA ASP A 320 8.58 3.37 -15.60
C ASP A 320 8.34 2.69 -16.95
N SER A 321 9.40 2.43 -17.73
CA SER A 321 9.30 1.93 -19.11
C SER A 321 9.01 0.44 -19.22
N PHE A 322 9.52 -0.36 -18.28
CA PHE A 322 9.58 -1.82 -18.40
C PHE A 322 9.11 -2.52 -17.11
N ASN A 323 8.16 -1.94 -16.40
CA ASN A 323 7.59 -2.58 -15.21
C ASN A 323 6.86 -3.86 -15.62
N GLU A 324 7.41 -5.02 -15.22
CA GLU A 324 6.94 -6.36 -15.61
C GLU A 324 6.88 -6.61 -17.13
N MET A 325 7.67 -5.87 -17.90
CA MET A 325 7.80 -6.06 -19.34
C MET A 325 9.26 -6.29 -19.69
N THR A 326 9.54 -7.24 -20.57
CA THR A 326 10.92 -7.50 -21.00
C THR A 326 11.36 -6.45 -22.03
N PRO A 327 12.46 -5.71 -21.79
CA PRO A 327 13.00 -4.81 -22.80
C PRO A 327 13.40 -5.56 -24.09
N PRO A 328 13.35 -4.92 -25.26
CA PRO A 328 13.62 -5.59 -26.54
C PRO A 328 15.11 -5.95 -26.74
N SER A 329 16.01 -5.42 -25.91
CA SER A 329 17.43 -5.75 -25.93
C SER A 329 18.02 -5.71 -24.53
N SER A 330 18.87 -6.70 -24.21
CA SER A 330 19.67 -6.75 -22.98
C SER A 330 21.03 -6.06 -23.12
N ASP A 331 21.30 -5.41 -24.26
CA ASP A 331 22.52 -4.63 -24.49
C ASP A 331 22.58 -3.44 -23.52
N PRO A 332 23.64 -3.33 -22.69
CA PRO A 332 23.87 -2.16 -21.85
C PRO A 332 23.78 -0.82 -22.60
N GLY A 333 24.23 -0.76 -23.86
CA GLY A 333 24.14 0.44 -24.69
C GLY A 333 22.69 0.88 -24.92
N TYR A 334 21.82 -0.06 -25.28
CA TYR A 334 20.38 0.17 -25.40
C TYR A 334 19.74 0.63 -24.09
N LEU A 335 19.99 -0.06 -22.97
CA LEU A 335 19.36 0.25 -21.68
C LEU A 335 19.80 1.63 -21.14
N SER A 336 21.06 2.00 -21.35
CA SER A 336 21.55 3.35 -21.03
C SER A 336 20.91 4.42 -21.91
N ALA A 337 20.65 4.12 -23.19
CA ALA A 337 19.93 5.03 -24.07
C ALA A 337 18.48 5.25 -23.61
N VAL A 338 17.79 4.21 -23.13
CA VAL A 338 16.42 4.33 -22.59
C VAL A 338 16.36 5.35 -21.47
N SER A 339 17.16 5.16 -20.42
CA SER A 339 17.12 6.06 -19.26
C SER A 339 17.60 7.46 -19.61
N ARG A 340 18.59 7.59 -20.51
CA ARG A 340 19.05 8.89 -21.02
C ARG A 340 17.93 9.64 -21.76
N SER A 341 17.17 8.97 -22.61
CA SER A 341 16.11 9.62 -23.41
C SER A 341 14.88 9.98 -22.57
N VAL A 342 14.49 9.13 -21.62
CA VAL A 342 13.46 9.47 -20.61
C VAL A 342 13.88 10.73 -19.87
N PHE A 343 15.09 10.75 -19.31
CA PHE A 343 15.58 11.88 -18.53
C PHE A 343 15.82 13.15 -19.37
N ALA A 344 16.28 13.01 -20.62
CA ALA A 344 16.41 14.12 -21.56
C ALA A 344 15.06 14.76 -21.86
N SER A 345 14.00 13.96 -22.03
CA SER A 345 12.65 14.49 -22.25
C SER A 345 12.12 15.28 -21.06
N MET A 346 12.50 14.89 -19.84
CA MET A 346 12.18 15.64 -18.62
C MET A 346 12.95 16.97 -18.56
N THR A 347 14.27 16.91 -18.72
CA THR A 347 15.16 18.07 -18.56
C THR A 347 15.05 19.10 -19.69
N ALA A 348 14.50 18.71 -20.84
CA ALA A 348 14.15 19.63 -21.91
C ALA A 348 13.01 20.61 -21.51
N VAL A 349 12.18 20.25 -20.53
CA VAL A 349 11.09 21.11 -20.02
C VAL A 349 11.44 21.68 -18.65
N ASP A 350 12.02 20.86 -17.78
CA ASP A 350 12.42 21.24 -16.42
C ASP A 350 13.89 20.88 -16.15
N PRO A 351 14.82 21.83 -16.29
CA PRO A 351 16.26 21.59 -16.05
C PRO A 351 16.59 21.11 -14.63
N GLN A 352 15.68 21.24 -13.67
CA GLN A 352 15.82 20.79 -12.28
C GLN A 352 15.18 19.43 -12.02
N ALA A 353 14.64 18.76 -13.04
CA ALA A 353 13.96 17.47 -12.92
C ALA A 353 14.79 16.40 -12.21
N ILE A 354 14.15 15.71 -11.28
CA ILE A 354 14.60 14.48 -10.64
C ILE A 354 13.64 13.38 -11.05
N TRP A 355 14.19 12.29 -11.59
CA TRP A 355 13.40 11.12 -11.95
C TRP A 355 13.26 10.19 -10.76
N LEU A 356 12.03 9.97 -10.28
CA LEU A 356 11.70 8.91 -9.34
C LEU A 356 11.33 7.64 -10.10
N MET A 357 12.10 6.56 -9.95
CA MET A 357 11.93 5.30 -10.68
C MET A 357 11.61 4.14 -9.73
N GLN A 358 10.71 3.24 -10.11
CA GLN A 358 10.45 2.01 -9.35
C GLN A 358 11.58 0.99 -9.57
N GLY A 359 12.13 0.43 -8.49
CA GLY A 359 13.10 -0.65 -8.55
C GLY A 359 12.51 -2.04 -8.82
N TRP A 360 11.17 -2.19 -8.82
CA TRP A 360 10.47 -3.47 -8.90
C TRP A 360 10.94 -4.36 -10.06
N LEU A 361 11.22 -3.77 -11.22
CA LEU A 361 11.69 -4.48 -12.41
C LEU A 361 12.96 -5.30 -12.18
N PHE A 362 13.86 -4.85 -11.30
CA PHE A 362 15.09 -5.57 -10.96
C PHE A 362 14.81 -6.87 -10.19
N PHE A 363 13.70 -6.92 -9.44
CA PHE A 363 13.22 -8.12 -8.76
C PHE A 363 12.31 -8.97 -9.65
N SER A 364 11.27 -8.38 -10.24
CA SER A 364 10.22 -9.12 -10.97
C SER A 364 10.74 -9.82 -12.23
N SER A 365 11.82 -9.30 -12.83
CA SER A 365 12.49 -9.88 -14.00
C SER A 365 14.00 -10.05 -13.77
N ALA A 366 14.38 -10.57 -12.60
CA ALA A 366 15.79 -10.74 -12.19
C ALA A 366 16.66 -11.56 -13.18
N SER A 367 16.06 -12.45 -13.98
CA SER A 367 16.76 -13.20 -15.02
C SER A 367 17.29 -12.32 -16.17
N PHE A 368 16.58 -11.23 -16.47
CA PHE A 368 16.96 -10.20 -17.44
C PHE A 368 17.87 -9.14 -16.80
N TRP A 369 17.48 -8.63 -15.63
CA TRP A 369 18.16 -7.52 -14.96
C TRP A 369 19.37 -7.98 -14.15
N ARG A 370 20.43 -8.37 -14.85
CA ARG A 370 21.72 -8.73 -14.23
C ARG A 370 22.55 -7.46 -13.96
N PRO A 371 23.66 -7.55 -13.19
CA PRO A 371 24.43 -6.38 -12.78
C PRO A 371 24.81 -5.40 -13.91
N PRO A 372 25.27 -5.84 -15.11
CA PRO A 372 25.56 -4.92 -16.20
C PRO A 372 24.33 -4.16 -16.72
N GLN A 373 23.17 -4.82 -16.79
CA GLN A 373 21.91 -4.24 -17.26
C GLN A 373 21.36 -3.21 -16.26
N ILE A 374 21.35 -3.56 -14.97
CA ILE A 374 20.94 -2.65 -13.90
C ILE A 374 21.82 -1.40 -13.92
N LYS A 375 23.15 -1.59 -13.90
CA LYS A 375 24.10 -0.49 -13.88
C LYS A 375 23.95 0.41 -15.11
N ALA A 376 23.76 -0.17 -16.30
CA ALA A 376 23.58 0.59 -17.53
C ALA A 376 22.31 1.46 -17.51
N LEU A 377 21.19 0.93 -17.01
CA LEU A 377 19.96 1.70 -16.86
C LEU A 377 20.16 2.85 -15.86
N LEU A 378 20.70 2.57 -14.68
CA LEU A 378 20.85 3.56 -13.60
C LEU A 378 21.88 4.66 -13.94
N HIS A 379 22.96 4.34 -14.65
CA HIS A 379 24.02 5.29 -15.04
C HIS A 379 23.75 6.01 -16.37
N GLY A 380 22.64 5.71 -17.07
CA GLY A 380 22.18 6.56 -18.17
C GLY A 380 21.67 7.94 -17.70
N VAL A 381 21.50 8.12 -16.39
CA VAL A 381 21.15 9.38 -15.72
C VAL A 381 22.29 9.81 -14.79
N PRO A 382 22.63 11.11 -14.69
CA PRO A 382 23.64 11.57 -13.74
C PRO A 382 23.34 11.16 -12.30
N ILE A 383 24.38 10.84 -11.53
CA ILE A 383 24.24 10.49 -10.10
C ILE A 383 23.54 11.62 -9.35
N GLY A 384 22.51 11.28 -8.56
CA GLY A 384 21.73 12.24 -7.79
C GLY A 384 20.61 12.94 -8.57
N ARG A 385 20.43 12.62 -9.87
CA ARG A 385 19.30 13.10 -10.69
C ARG A 385 18.22 12.05 -10.94
N MET A 386 18.41 10.86 -10.37
CA MET A 386 17.43 9.79 -10.26
C MET A 386 17.34 9.36 -8.81
N ILE A 387 16.13 9.14 -8.29
CA ILE A 387 15.90 8.46 -7.01
C ILE A 387 15.23 7.12 -7.32
N VAL A 388 15.80 6.02 -6.82
CA VAL A 388 15.22 4.68 -6.98
C VAL A 388 14.35 4.34 -5.77
N LEU A 389 13.13 3.89 -6.00
CA LEU A 389 12.29 3.28 -4.96
C LEU A 389 12.69 1.79 -4.84
N ASP A 390 13.36 1.42 -3.76
CA ASP A 390 13.59 0.02 -3.42
C ASP A 390 12.27 -0.56 -2.88
N LEU A 391 11.42 -0.97 -3.82
CA LEU A 391 9.97 -0.95 -3.64
C LEU A 391 9.46 -1.96 -2.61
N PHE A 392 10.17 -3.09 -2.45
CA PHE A 392 9.80 -4.23 -1.62
C PHE A 392 10.91 -4.59 -0.61
N ALA A 393 11.55 -3.56 -0.06
CA ALA A 393 12.81 -3.72 0.67
C ALA A 393 12.67 -4.40 2.04
N GLU A 394 11.45 -4.56 2.57
CA GLU A 394 11.19 -5.37 3.76
C GLU A 394 11.32 -6.88 3.50
N THR A 395 11.27 -7.31 2.24
CA THR A 395 11.43 -8.72 1.86
C THR A 395 12.63 -8.91 0.94
N GLU A 396 12.75 -8.06 -0.07
CA GLU A 396 13.71 -8.13 -1.17
C GLU A 396 14.48 -6.81 -1.30
N PRO A 397 15.41 -6.50 -0.39
CA PRO A 397 16.19 -5.27 -0.43
C PRO A 397 17.17 -5.27 -1.62
N ILE A 398 16.80 -4.62 -2.73
CA ILE A 398 17.61 -4.56 -3.95
C ILE A 398 18.93 -3.80 -3.71
N PHE A 399 18.94 -2.82 -2.81
CA PHE A 399 20.14 -2.06 -2.47
C PHE A 399 21.31 -2.97 -2.06
N SER A 400 21.02 -4.11 -1.43
CA SER A 400 22.01 -5.01 -0.84
C SER A 400 22.92 -5.68 -1.88
N TYR A 401 22.39 -6.01 -3.05
CA TYR A 401 23.13 -6.67 -4.15
C TYR A 401 23.38 -5.76 -5.36
N THR A 402 23.03 -4.49 -5.26
CA THR A 402 23.34 -3.45 -6.26
C THR A 402 24.33 -2.42 -5.73
N GLU A 403 25.03 -2.75 -4.63
CA GLU A 403 26.01 -1.86 -3.99
C GLU A 403 25.40 -0.46 -3.73
N SER A 404 24.20 -0.44 -3.14
CA SER A 404 23.42 0.78 -2.95
C SER A 404 23.10 1.49 -4.28
N PHE A 405 22.49 0.75 -5.22
CA PHE A 405 22.09 1.22 -6.55
C PHE A 405 23.22 1.90 -7.35
N TYR A 406 24.44 1.38 -7.20
CA TYR A 406 25.67 1.89 -7.81
C TYR A 406 25.84 3.41 -7.62
N GLY A 407 25.44 3.93 -6.45
CA GLY A 407 25.59 5.32 -6.04
C GLY A 407 24.40 6.24 -6.34
N GLN A 408 23.37 5.80 -7.07
CA GLN A 408 22.13 6.60 -7.20
C GLN A 408 21.42 6.66 -5.84
N PRO A 409 20.81 7.80 -5.45
CA PRO A 409 20.04 7.87 -4.23
C PRO A 409 18.83 6.93 -4.28
N PHE A 410 18.48 6.34 -3.15
CA PHE A 410 17.32 5.46 -3.06
C PHE A 410 16.47 5.69 -1.83
N ILE A 411 15.22 5.25 -1.90
CA ILE A 411 14.27 5.23 -0.79
C ILE A 411 13.96 3.77 -0.46
N TRP A 412 14.18 3.38 0.78
CA TRP A 412 13.80 2.06 1.28
C TRP A 412 12.28 2.04 1.46
N CYS A 413 11.55 1.24 0.70
CA CYS A 413 10.09 1.17 0.78
C CYS A 413 9.63 -0.15 1.39
N MET A 414 8.62 -0.05 2.24
CA MET A 414 7.77 -1.17 2.63
C MET A 414 6.63 -1.29 1.62
N LEU A 415 6.58 -2.39 0.84
CA LEU A 415 5.46 -2.64 -0.06
C LEU A 415 4.26 -3.17 0.74
N HIS A 416 4.48 -4.19 1.56
CA HIS A 416 3.55 -4.85 2.46
C HIS A 416 2.33 -5.54 1.82
N ASN A 417 1.56 -4.84 0.99
CA ASN A 417 0.28 -5.31 0.48
C ASN A 417 0.28 -5.40 -1.05
N PHE A 418 -0.26 -6.51 -1.56
CA PHE A 418 -0.53 -6.74 -2.97
C PHE A 418 -2.04 -6.85 -3.21
N GLY A 419 -2.53 -6.29 -4.31
CA GLY A 419 -3.93 -6.34 -4.74
C GLY A 419 -4.94 -5.61 -3.85
N GLY A 420 -4.52 -5.00 -2.74
CA GLY A 420 -5.43 -4.56 -1.68
C GLY A 420 -6.06 -5.74 -0.94
N ASN A 421 -5.38 -6.89 -0.85
CA ASN A 421 -5.97 -8.10 -0.30
C ASN A 421 -6.18 -7.95 1.22
N SER A 422 -7.30 -8.49 1.70
CA SER A 422 -7.56 -8.68 3.13
C SER A 422 -6.69 -9.79 3.71
N GLY A 423 -6.53 -9.80 5.04
CA GLY A 423 -5.76 -10.82 5.77
C GLY A 423 -4.78 -10.21 6.77
N PHE A 424 -4.50 -10.91 7.86
CA PHE A 424 -3.43 -10.51 8.77
C PHE A 424 -2.06 -10.92 8.23
N PHE A 425 -1.22 -9.93 7.97
CA PHE A 425 0.17 -10.12 7.54
C PHE A 425 1.06 -8.97 8.01
N GLY A 426 2.32 -9.28 8.24
CA GLY A 426 3.39 -8.31 8.45
C GLY A 426 4.75 -8.99 8.52
N GLN A 427 5.81 -8.18 8.49
CA GLN A 427 7.19 -8.60 8.76
C GLN A 427 7.81 -7.66 9.78
N VAL A 428 7.21 -7.59 10.98
CA VAL A 428 7.54 -6.53 11.96
C VAL A 428 9.02 -6.48 12.32
N GLU A 429 9.73 -7.60 12.39
CA GLU A 429 11.17 -7.63 12.66
C GLU A 429 11.99 -7.03 11.49
N SER A 430 11.67 -7.41 10.25
CA SER A 430 12.32 -6.87 9.06
C SER A 430 12.06 -5.38 8.91
N ILE A 431 10.80 -4.95 9.10
CA ILE A 431 10.42 -3.53 9.05
C ILE A 431 11.13 -2.73 10.14
N ASN A 432 11.23 -3.26 11.36
CA ASN A 432 11.84 -2.57 12.49
C ASN A 432 13.36 -2.43 12.38
N SER A 433 14.04 -3.34 11.66
CA SER A 433 15.51 -3.36 11.54
C SER A 433 16.03 -2.89 10.18
N GLY A 434 15.29 -3.14 9.10
CA GLY A 434 15.68 -2.89 7.70
C GLY A 434 16.11 -1.45 7.40
N PRO A 435 15.34 -0.41 7.78
CA PRO A 435 15.74 0.98 7.58
C PRO A 435 17.12 1.33 8.16
N PHE A 436 17.45 0.82 9.35
CA PHE A 436 18.72 1.09 10.02
C PHE A 436 19.89 0.29 9.42
N GLN A 437 19.61 -0.93 8.93
CA GLN A 437 20.57 -1.70 8.15
C GLN A 437 20.89 -1.01 6.81
N ALA A 438 19.86 -0.51 6.12
CA ALA A 438 20.03 0.25 4.89
C ALA A 438 20.82 1.56 5.13
N LEU A 439 20.57 2.25 6.24
CA LEU A 439 21.30 3.47 6.60
C LEU A 439 22.77 3.20 6.93
N SER A 440 23.07 2.07 7.59
CA SER A 440 24.43 1.67 7.98
C SER A 440 25.19 0.88 6.91
N PHE A 441 24.56 0.58 5.77
CA PHE A 441 25.17 -0.12 4.66
C PHE A 441 26.40 0.65 4.11
N PRO A 442 27.50 -0.03 3.73
CA PRO A 442 28.69 0.64 3.21
C PRO A 442 28.36 1.52 2.00
N ASN A 443 28.78 2.79 2.06
CA ASN A 443 28.48 3.81 1.04
C ASN A 443 26.98 3.97 0.73
N SER A 444 26.12 3.77 1.74
CA SER A 444 24.68 3.92 1.58
C SER A 444 24.31 5.27 0.95
N SER A 445 23.55 5.18 -0.14
CA SER A 445 22.92 6.31 -0.83
C SER A 445 21.46 6.49 -0.41
N LEU A 446 21.07 5.95 0.76
CA LEU A 446 19.71 6.08 1.30
C LEU A 446 19.39 7.56 1.57
N VAL A 447 18.30 8.04 0.97
CA VAL A 447 17.81 9.43 1.18
C VAL A 447 16.44 9.49 1.85
N GLY A 448 15.76 8.34 2.00
CA GLY A 448 14.42 8.33 2.56
C GLY A 448 13.89 6.96 2.89
N LEU A 449 12.75 6.94 3.58
CA LEU A 449 11.92 5.75 3.77
C LEU A 449 10.60 5.93 3.03
N GLY A 450 9.90 4.84 2.73
CA GLY A 450 8.65 4.91 1.99
C GLY A 450 7.66 3.81 2.32
N ILE A 451 6.40 4.06 1.96
CA ILE A 451 5.32 3.09 2.05
C ILE A 451 4.68 3.01 0.67
N ALA A 452 4.76 1.84 0.02
CA ALA A 452 4.35 1.64 -1.37
C ALA A 452 3.37 0.46 -1.54
N PRO A 453 2.24 0.42 -0.81
CA PRO A 453 1.30 -0.68 -0.89
C PRO A 453 0.46 -0.63 -2.15
N GLU A 454 0.19 -1.78 -2.77
CA GLU A 454 -0.70 -1.80 -3.92
C GLU A 454 -2.13 -1.38 -3.56
N GLY A 455 -2.61 -1.77 -2.37
CA GLY A 455 -3.85 -1.26 -1.79
C GLY A 455 -3.71 -0.98 -0.29
N ILE A 456 -4.51 -0.03 0.21
CA ILE A 456 -4.50 0.43 1.60
C ILE A 456 -5.75 -0.03 2.35
N GLU A 457 -6.00 0.53 3.54
CA GLU A 457 -7.20 0.24 4.37
C GLU A 457 -7.22 -1.19 4.94
N GLN A 458 -6.04 -1.80 5.10
CA GLN A 458 -5.79 -3.03 5.85
C GLN A 458 -4.57 -2.88 6.77
N ASN A 459 -4.45 -3.76 7.77
CA ASN A 459 -3.31 -3.86 8.71
C ASN A 459 -2.73 -2.51 9.19
N PRO A 460 -3.54 -1.56 9.71
CA PRO A 460 -3.11 -0.19 10.03
C PRO A 460 -1.89 -0.14 10.97
N VAL A 461 -1.72 -1.17 11.81
CA VAL A 461 -0.60 -1.31 12.73
C VAL A 461 0.77 -1.34 12.03
N ILE A 462 0.85 -1.91 10.82
CA ILE A 462 2.10 -2.04 10.07
C ILE A 462 2.50 -0.69 9.46
N TYR A 463 1.52 0.05 8.93
CA TYR A 463 1.71 1.40 8.38
C TYR A 463 2.09 2.42 9.46
N GLU A 464 1.49 2.30 10.65
CA GLU A 464 1.83 3.11 11.82
C GLU A 464 3.26 2.83 12.31
N LEU A 465 3.69 1.56 12.35
CA LEU A 465 5.07 1.20 12.70
C LEU A 465 6.05 1.82 11.70
N MET A 466 5.84 1.59 10.40
CA MET A 466 6.74 2.08 9.35
C MET A 466 6.86 3.61 9.33
N SER A 467 5.73 4.31 9.48
CA SER A 467 5.71 5.78 9.53
C SER A 467 6.45 6.32 10.75
N GLU A 468 6.36 5.64 11.90
CA GLU A 468 7.08 6.06 13.10
C GLU A 468 8.59 5.86 12.97
N LEU A 469 9.05 4.77 12.35
CA LEU A 469 10.48 4.50 12.16
C LEU A 469 11.19 5.61 11.38
N ALA A 470 10.50 6.31 10.48
CA ALA A 470 11.04 7.46 9.78
C ALA A 470 11.41 8.65 10.69
N TRP A 471 10.97 8.66 11.94
CA TRP A 471 11.29 9.69 12.94
C TRP A 471 12.18 9.18 14.07
N ARG A 472 12.68 7.95 13.96
CA ARG A 472 13.49 7.31 14.99
C ARG A 472 14.95 7.20 14.55
N LYS A 473 15.84 7.14 15.55
CA LYS A 473 17.27 6.88 15.37
C LYS A 473 17.65 5.42 15.62
N GLU A 474 16.75 4.67 16.24
CA GLU A 474 16.93 3.28 16.63
C GLU A 474 15.60 2.51 16.50
N PRO A 475 15.67 1.18 16.28
CA PRO A 475 14.50 0.30 16.30
C PRO A 475 13.65 0.46 17.56
N VAL A 476 12.35 0.18 17.47
CA VAL A 476 11.47 0.11 18.65
C VAL A 476 11.62 -1.23 19.35
N ASN A 477 11.30 -1.27 20.65
CA ASN A 477 10.96 -2.52 21.32
C ASN A 477 9.55 -2.93 20.88
N LEU A 478 9.44 -3.93 20.00
CA LEU A 478 8.18 -4.34 19.38
C LEU A 478 7.09 -4.72 20.41
N SER A 479 7.45 -5.47 21.45
CA SER A 479 6.52 -5.89 22.50
C SER A 479 5.91 -4.70 23.26
N LYS A 480 6.75 -3.74 23.65
CA LYS A 480 6.29 -2.50 24.29
C LYS A 480 5.50 -1.64 23.32
N TRP A 481 5.98 -1.49 22.08
CA TRP A 481 5.38 -0.64 21.07
C TRP A 481 3.96 -1.09 20.73
N VAL A 482 3.75 -2.39 20.51
CA VAL A 482 2.43 -2.93 20.15
C VAL A 482 1.44 -2.89 21.32
N SER A 483 1.94 -3.07 22.56
CA SER A 483 1.09 -2.91 23.74
C SER A 483 0.59 -1.46 23.89
N LEU A 484 1.48 -0.49 23.64
CA LEU A 484 1.10 0.93 23.59
C LEU A 484 0.19 1.24 22.40
N TYR A 485 0.30 0.49 21.28
CA TYR A 485 -0.57 0.64 20.11
C TYR A 485 -2.00 0.23 20.45
N ALA A 486 -2.18 -0.94 21.05
CA ALA A 486 -3.48 -1.39 21.52
C ALA A 486 -4.10 -0.37 22.49
N MET A 487 -3.31 0.11 23.45
CA MET A 487 -3.78 1.07 24.44
C MET A 487 -4.30 2.37 23.83
N ARG A 488 -3.53 3.00 22.94
CA ARG A 488 -3.93 4.26 22.29
C ARG A 488 -5.07 4.09 21.28
N ARG A 489 -5.04 2.97 20.54
CA ARG A 489 -6.07 2.65 19.53
C ARG A 489 -7.46 2.47 20.15
N TYR A 490 -7.54 1.93 21.36
CA TYR A 490 -8.82 1.68 22.04
C TYR A 490 -9.13 2.67 23.16
N GLY A 491 -8.15 3.48 23.58
CA GLY A 491 -8.29 4.35 24.76
C GLY A 491 -8.48 3.52 26.04
N SER A 492 -7.86 2.34 26.13
CA SER A 492 -8.07 1.39 27.23
C SER A 492 -6.76 0.76 27.69
N THR A 493 -6.59 0.64 29.01
CA THR A 493 -5.39 0.07 29.65
C THR A 493 -5.57 -1.40 30.03
N GLN A 494 -6.60 -2.09 29.53
CA GLN A 494 -6.81 -3.51 29.81
C GLN A 494 -5.62 -4.34 29.30
N GLU A 495 -4.98 -5.09 30.20
CA GLU A 495 -3.78 -5.88 29.87
C GLU A 495 -4.04 -6.97 28.83
N SER A 496 -5.28 -7.49 28.78
CA SER A 496 -5.71 -8.49 27.79
C SER A 496 -5.57 -8.00 26.35
N LEU A 497 -5.77 -6.69 26.10
CA LEU A 497 -5.60 -6.09 24.78
C LEU A 497 -4.13 -6.10 24.36
N GLY A 498 -3.24 -5.70 25.28
CA GLY A 498 -1.80 -5.76 25.03
C GLY A 498 -1.30 -7.20 24.87
N ALA A 499 -1.88 -8.17 25.59
CA ALA A 499 -1.57 -9.58 25.41
C ALA A 499 -2.02 -10.13 24.04
N ALA A 500 -3.24 -9.81 23.61
CA ALA A 500 -3.76 -10.21 22.31
C ALA A 500 -2.89 -9.65 21.17
N TRP A 501 -2.57 -8.36 21.24
CA TRP A 501 -1.74 -7.73 20.22
C TRP A 501 -0.31 -8.23 20.18
N ARG A 502 0.29 -8.59 21.32
CA ARG A 502 1.60 -9.28 21.34
C ARG A 502 1.53 -10.64 20.65
N LEU A 503 0.48 -11.44 20.90
CA LEU A 503 0.29 -12.70 20.19
C LEU A 503 0.22 -12.48 18.68
N LEU A 504 -0.58 -11.50 18.21
CA LEU A 504 -0.67 -11.18 16.77
C LEU A 504 0.68 -10.69 16.22
N PHE A 505 1.38 -9.81 16.94
CA PHE A 505 2.66 -9.24 16.51
C PHE A 505 3.73 -10.28 16.28
N PHE A 506 3.82 -11.29 17.14
CA PHE A 506 4.82 -12.34 17.05
C PHE A 506 4.35 -13.59 16.29
N SER A 507 3.15 -13.54 15.68
CA SER A 507 2.60 -14.61 14.83
C SER A 507 2.28 -14.09 13.42
N VAL A 508 1.02 -13.71 13.15
CA VAL A 508 0.53 -13.27 11.84
C VAL A 508 1.30 -12.05 11.29
N TYR A 509 1.75 -11.15 12.16
CA TYR A 509 2.49 -9.95 11.76
C TYR A 509 4.02 -10.15 11.70
N ASN A 510 4.54 -11.36 11.94
CA ASN A 510 5.96 -11.65 11.87
C ASN A 510 6.27 -12.82 10.94
N CYS A 511 5.96 -12.66 9.66
CA CYS A 511 6.44 -13.59 8.64
C CYS A 511 7.96 -13.47 8.51
N THR A 512 8.64 -14.61 8.57
CA THR A 512 10.10 -14.72 8.38
C THR A 512 10.46 -15.64 7.22
N VAL A 513 9.45 -16.06 6.45
CA VAL A 513 9.63 -16.90 5.26
C VAL A 513 10.32 -16.06 4.18
N PRO A 514 11.50 -16.48 3.67
CA PRO A 514 12.19 -15.73 2.63
C PRO A 514 11.34 -15.57 1.36
N HIS A 515 11.47 -14.42 0.69
CA HIS A 515 10.77 -14.13 -0.56
C HIS A 515 9.24 -14.15 -0.49
N TYR A 516 8.66 -14.07 0.72
CA TYR A 516 7.21 -14.18 0.92
C TYR A 516 6.48 -12.95 0.38
N ARG A 517 5.58 -13.17 -0.59
CA ARG A 517 4.69 -12.12 -1.12
C ARG A 517 3.34 -12.20 -0.43
N ASN A 518 2.89 -11.10 0.16
CA ASN A 518 1.60 -11.00 0.85
C ASN A 518 0.42 -10.94 -0.13
N HIS A 519 0.27 -11.99 -0.94
CA HIS A 519 -0.96 -12.27 -1.65
C HIS A 519 -1.78 -13.21 -0.79
N ASN A 520 -3.02 -12.85 -0.49
CA ASN A 520 -3.93 -13.79 0.13
C ASN A 520 -4.21 -14.95 -0.85
N HIS A 521 -3.65 -16.12 -0.54
CA HIS A 521 -3.82 -17.38 -1.27
C HIS A 521 -4.64 -18.39 -0.48
N SER A 522 -5.34 -17.95 0.57
CA SER A 522 -6.19 -18.83 1.37
C SER A 522 -7.27 -19.47 0.48
N PRO A 523 -7.71 -20.70 0.82
CA PRO A 523 -8.84 -21.32 0.14
C PRO A 523 -10.09 -20.44 0.07
N LEU A 524 -10.34 -19.61 1.09
CA LEU A 524 -11.50 -18.73 1.15
C LEU A 524 -11.64 -17.87 -0.12
N VAL A 525 -10.55 -17.24 -0.54
CA VAL A 525 -10.59 -16.22 -1.61
C VAL A 525 -10.16 -16.73 -2.99
N ARG A 526 -9.75 -17.99 -3.11
CA ARG A 526 -9.27 -18.57 -4.37
C ARG A 526 -10.30 -19.48 -5.00
N ARG A 527 -10.32 -19.54 -6.34
CA ARG A 527 -11.11 -20.53 -7.07
C ARG A 527 -10.85 -21.95 -6.52
N PRO A 528 -11.89 -22.69 -6.08
CA PRO A 528 -11.70 -24.00 -5.48
C PRO A 528 -11.02 -25.02 -6.40
N SER A 529 -10.19 -25.87 -5.81
CA SER A 529 -9.57 -27.02 -6.49
C SER A 529 -9.25 -28.12 -5.48
N LEU A 530 -8.91 -29.32 -5.94
CA LEU A 530 -8.44 -30.39 -5.05
C LEU A 530 -6.98 -30.23 -4.58
N ARG A 531 -6.29 -29.15 -4.99
CA ARG A 531 -4.86 -28.93 -4.76
C ARG A 531 -4.58 -27.48 -4.36
N MET A 532 -5.22 -27.02 -3.30
CA MET A 532 -4.98 -25.70 -2.69
C MET A 532 -3.93 -25.78 -1.59
N ASN A 533 -3.11 -24.74 -1.45
CA ASN A 533 -2.17 -24.59 -0.34
C ASN A 533 -2.90 -24.02 0.89
N THR A 534 -2.69 -24.61 2.06
CA THR A 534 -3.28 -24.22 3.35
C THR A 534 -2.22 -23.91 4.42
N GLU A 535 -0.95 -23.85 4.02
CA GLU A 535 0.16 -23.51 4.90
C GLU A 535 0.09 -22.06 5.35
N VAL A 536 0.52 -21.83 6.58
CA VAL A 536 0.65 -20.52 7.22
C VAL A 536 2.04 -20.43 7.86
N TRP A 537 2.61 -19.23 7.94
CA TRP A 537 3.95 -19.00 8.51
C TRP A 537 3.96 -18.91 10.04
N TYR A 538 2.80 -19.04 10.68
CA TYR A 538 2.62 -18.81 12.12
C TYR A 538 1.87 -19.97 12.79
N ASN A 539 1.97 -20.06 14.11
CA ASN A 539 1.18 -21.00 14.87
C ASN A 539 -0.28 -20.53 14.98
N ARG A 540 -1.21 -21.32 14.42
CA ARG A 540 -2.65 -21.04 14.44
C ARG A 540 -3.19 -20.83 15.86
N SER A 541 -2.58 -21.44 16.88
CA SER A 541 -2.97 -21.26 18.28
C SER A 541 -2.86 -19.80 18.74
N ASP A 542 -1.87 -19.06 18.25
CA ASP A 542 -1.63 -17.68 18.69
C ASP A 542 -2.72 -16.74 18.19
N LEU A 543 -3.15 -16.93 16.94
CA LEU A 543 -4.31 -16.24 16.36
C LEU A 543 -5.58 -16.55 17.15
N PHE A 544 -5.87 -17.83 17.42
CA PHE A 544 -7.09 -18.18 18.15
C PHE A 544 -7.06 -17.69 19.61
N ASN A 545 -5.92 -17.73 20.28
CA ASN A 545 -5.76 -17.17 21.62
C ASN A 545 -5.95 -15.64 21.62
N ALA A 546 -5.41 -14.93 20.62
CA ALA A 546 -5.66 -13.50 20.44
C ALA A 546 -7.15 -13.22 20.19
N TRP A 547 -7.82 -14.03 19.36
CA TRP A 547 -9.25 -13.94 19.09
C TRP A 547 -10.08 -14.08 20.36
N LYS A 548 -9.77 -15.08 21.20
CA LYS A 548 -10.40 -15.25 22.51
C LYS A 548 -10.23 -14.02 23.40
N LEU A 549 -9.02 -13.47 23.49
CA LEU A 549 -8.75 -12.31 24.34
C LEU A 549 -9.53 -11.06 23.87
N LEU A 550 -9.61 -10.81 22.56
CA LEU A 550 -10.38 -9.69 22.03
C LEU A 550 -11.89 -9.88 22.22
N VAL A 551 -12.44 -11.07 21.97
CA VAL A 551 -13.87 -11.35 22.24
C VAL A 551 -14.22 -11.15 23.71
N GLN A 552 -13.34 -11.57 24.63
CA GLN A 552 -13.55 -11.39 26.07
C GLN A 552 -13.50 -9.91 26.51
N ALA A 553 -12.65 -9.10 25.87
CA ALA A 553 -12.52 -7.67 26.17
C ALA A 553 -13.62 -6.81 25.53
N ALA A 554 -14.47 -7.39 24.66
CA ALA A 554 -15.37 -6.65 23.80
C ALA A 554 -16.47 -5.84 24.48
N PRO A 555 -17.22 -6.34 25.50
CA PRO A 555 -18.43 -5.66 25.98
C PRO A 555 -18.26 -4.17 26.30
N PRO A 556 -17.22 -3.71 27.04
CA PRO A 556 -17.04 -2.28 27.32
C PRO A 556 -16.43 -1.47 26.16
N LEU A 557 -15.96 -2.11 25.09
CA LEU A 557 -15.20 -1.47 24.02
C LEU A 557 -15.96 -1.36 22.68
N MET A 558 -17.16 -1.96 22.56
CA MET A 558 -17.93 -1.95 21.31
C MET A 558 -18.35 -0.55 20.82
N SER A 559 -18.39 0.45 21.72
CA SER A 559 -18.62 1.85 21.34
C SER A 559 -17.43 2.51 20.65
N LYS A 560 -16.24 1.91 20.75
CA LYS A 560 -15.02 2.39 20.07
C LYS A 560 -14.97 1.78 18.67
N GLY A 561 -15.14 2.61 17.64
CA GLY A 561 -15.12 2.16 16.24
C GLY A 561 -13.86 1.38 15.86
N THR A 562 -12.69 1.79 16.38
CA THR A 562 -11.42 1.08 16.19
C THR A 562 -11.41 -0.32 16.77
N PHE A 563 -12.03 -0.53 17.93
CA PHE A 563 -12.15 -1.86 18.55
C PHE A 563 -13.15 -2.73 17.80
N ARG A 564 -14.31 -2.17 17.44
CA ARG A 564 -15.32 -2.89 16.65
C ARG A 564 -14.73 -3.38 15.33
N HIS A 565 -13.98 -2.54 14.63
CA HIS A 565 -13.25 -2.92 13.41
C HIS A 565 -12.30 -4.10 13.65
N ASP A 566 -11.44 -4.03 14.67
CA ASP A 566 -10.46 -5.09 14.92
C ASP A 566 -11.12 -6.40 15.39
N LEU A 567 -12.29 -6.33 16.07
CA LEU A 567 -13.08 -7.52 16.43
C LEU A 567 -13.66 -8.22 15.19
N VAL A 568 -14.12 -7.46 14.20
CA VAL A 568 -14.55 -7.99 12.90
C VAL A 568 -13.36 -8.65 12.20
N ASP A 569 -12.23 -7.94 12.09
CA ASP A 569 -11.08 -8.40 11.30
C ASP A 569 -10.44 -9.67 11.90
N ILE A 570 -10.29 -9.76 13.23
CA ILE A 570 -9.75 -10.98 13.86
C ILE A 570 -10.72 -12.17 13.75
N THR A 571 -12.02 -11.92 13.82
CA THR A 571 -13.03 -12.98 13.68
C THR A 571 -13.07 -13.47 12.23
N ARG A 572 -12.97 -12.55 11.25
CA ARG A 572 -12.77 -12.87 9.83
C ARG A 572 -11.52 -13.72 9.62
N GLU A 573 -10.38 -13.33 10.17
CA GLU A 573 -9.13 -14.10 10.04
C GLU A 573 -9.26 -15.51 10.62
N ALA A 574 -9.92 -15.65 11.78
CA ALA A 574 -10.20 -16.96 12.37
C ALA A 574 -11.06 -17.85 11.45
N LEU A 575 -12.08 -17.28 10.81
CA LEU A 575 -12.93 -17.98 9.84
C LEU A 575 -12.21 -18.32 8.53
N GLN A 576 -11.26 -17.50 8.08
CA GLN A 576 -10.38 -17.82 6.96
C GLN A 576 -9.52 -19.07 7.26
N VAL A 577 -8.92 -19.15 8.46
CA VAL A 577 -8.15 -20.33 8.87
C VAL A 577 -9.05 -21.57 8.98
N LEU A 578 -10.27 -21.43 9.50
CA LEU A 578 -11.23 -22.53 9.59
C LEU A 578 -11.72 -22.99 8.21
N THR A 579 -11.90 -22.08 7.25
CA THR A 579 -12.20 -22.43 5.85
C THR A 579 -11.14 -23.38 5.28
N SER A 580 -9.86 -23.12 5.59
CA SER A 580 -8.76 -24.00 5.18
C SER A 580 -8.86 -25.39 5.80
N ALA A 581 -9.25 -25.48 7.08
CA ALA A 581 -9.45 -26.76 7.76
C ALA A 581 -10.60 -27.57 7.17
N TYR A 582 -11.76 -26.95 6.91
CA TYR A 582 -12.89 -27.63 6.26
C TYR A 582 -12.57 -28.03 4.82
N TYR A 583 -11.81 -27.21 4.09
CA TYR A 583 -11.32 -27.60 2.75
C TYR A 583 -10.49 -28.89 2.81
N LEU A 584 -9.58 -29.04 3.79
CA LEU A 584 -8.79 -30.27 3.94
C LEU A 584 -9.69 -31.48 4.20
N GLU A 585 -10.71 -31.35 5.07
CA GLU A 585 -11.69 -32.42 5.34
C GLU A 585 -12.50 -32.79 4.09
N ILE A 586 -12.95 -31.79 3.31
CA ILE A 586 -13.65 -31.98 2.03
C ILE A 586 -12.75 -32.76 1.05
N ALA A 587 -11.51 -32.30 0.85
CA ALA A 587 -10.58 -32.90 -0.08
C ALA A 587 -10.19 -34.33 0.33
N GLU A 588 -9.97 -34.57 1.62
CA GLU A 588 -9.68 -35.91 2.15
C GLU A 588 -10.88 -36.85 2.02
N SER A 589 -12.07 -36.38 2.37
CA SER A 589 -13.30 -37.19 2.27
C SER A 589 -13.58 -37.56 0.82
N PHE A 590 -13.38 -36.64 -0.13
CA PHE A 590 -13.50 -36.94 -1.55
C PHE A 590 -12.46 -37.98 -2.02
N ARG A 591 -11.18 -37.81 -1.66
CA ARG A 591 -10.11 -38.78 -2.00
C ARG A 591 -10.38 -40.18 -1.44
N ASN A 592 -10.93 -40.25 -0.24
CA ASN A 592 -11.25 -41.49 0.45
C ASN A 592 -12.66 -42.04 0.13
N GLN A 593 -13.38 -41.41 -0.82
CA GLN A 593 -14.74 -41.78 -1.24
C GLN A 593 -15.76 -41.83 -0.09
N LYS A 594 -15.58 -40.97 0.91
CA LYS A 594 -16.39 -40.85 2.11
C LYS A 594 -17.50 -39.81 1.91
N LEU A 595 -18.60 -40.23 1.30
CA LEU A 595 -19.72 -39.32 0.97
C LEU A 595 -20.36 -38.65 2.20
N PRO A 596 -20.67 -39.36 3.31
CA PRO A 596 -21.26 -38.72 4.50
C PRO A 596 -20.38 -37.62 5.12
N GLU A 597 -19.07 -37.86 5.18
CA GLU A 597 -18.09 -36.90 5.69
C GLU A 597 -17.92 -35.72 4.74
N LEU A 598 -17.91 -35.95 3.43
CA LEU A 598 -17.91 -34.89 2.42
C LEU A 598 -19.14 -33.98 2.55
N LEU A 599 -20.34 -34.57 2.69
CA LEU A 599 -21.58 -33.82 2.89
C LEU A 599 -21.56 -33.01 4.19
N THR A 600 -20.99 -33.56 5.25
CA THR A 600 -20.89 -32.88 6.54
C THR A 600 -19.93 -31.69 6.48
N ALA A 601 -18.69 -31.89 6.02
CA ALA A 601 -17.69 -30.81 5.95
C ALA A 601 -18.08 -29.75 4.90
N GLY A 602 -18.55 -30.20 3.74
CA GLY A 602 -19.04 -29.31 2.68
C GLY A 602 -20.28 -28.53 3.08
N GLY A 603 -21.23 -29.18 3.77
CA GLY A 603 -22.43 -28.53 4.28
C GLY A 603 -22.12 -27.46 5.33
N VAL A 604 -21.20 -27.72 6.26
CA VAL A 604 -20.76 -26.71 7.24
C VAL A 604 -20.05 -25.55 6.55
N LEU A 605 -19.17 -25.80 5.59
CA LEU A 605 -18.49 -24.72 4.88
C LEU A 605 -19.49 -23.81 4.14
N VAL A 606 -20.36 -24.39 3.31
CA VAL A 606 -21.20 -23.65 2.36
C VAL A 606 -22.44 -23.05 3.03
N HIS A 607 -23.09 -23.77 3.95
CA HIS A 607 -24.38 -23.36 4.51
C HIS A 607 -24.30 -22.73 5.90
N ASP A 608 -23.11 -22.68 6.49
CA ASP A 608 -22.92 -22.22 7.86
C ASP A 608 -21.75 -21.24 8.01
N LEU A 609 -20.51 -21.69 7.75
CA LEU A 609 -19.32 -20.86 7.94
C LEU A 609 -19.30 -19.64 7.02
N LEU A 610 -19.46 -19.82 5.71
CA LEU A 610 -19.43 -18.70 4.75
C LEU A 610 -20.62 -17.73 4.95
N PRO A 611 -21.85 -18.18 5.21
CA PRO A 611 -22.95 -17.28 5.57
C PRO A 611 -22.78 -16.55 6.92
N GLU A 612 -22.11 -17.14 7.91
CA GLU A 612 -21.75 -16.42 9.14
C GLU A 612 -20.66 -15.38 8.88
N LEU A 613 -19.67 -15.68 8.04
CA LEU A 613 -18.64 -14.73 7.63
C LEU A 613 -19.25 -13.53 6.89
N ASP A 614 -20.14 -13.76 5.93
CA ASP A 614 -20.83 -12.68 5.21
C ASP A 614 -21.63 -11.78 6.16
N ARG A 615 -22.36 -12.38 7.12
CA ARG A 615 -23.11 -11.63 8.14
C ARG A 615 -22.21 -10.81 9.06
N LEU A 616 -21.06 -11.34 9.46
CA LEU A 616 -20.07 -10.62 10.25
C LEU A 616 -19.55 -9.40 9.49
N LEU A 617 -19.09 -9.59 8.25
CA LEU A 617 -18.55 -8.53 7.42
C LEU A 617 -19.62 -7.48 7.08
N SER A 618 -20.87 -7.90 6.92
CA SER A 618 -22.02 -7.02 6.70
C SER A 618 -22.38 -6.15 7.93
N SER A 619 -21.78 -6.39 9.09
CA SER A 619 -22.10 -5.67 10.34
C SER A 619 -21.24 -4.42 10.61
N ASP A 620 -20.22 -4.15 9.80
CA ASP A 620 -19.36 -2.96 9.94
C ASP A 620 -19.08 -2.32 8.57
N GLY A 621 -19.20 -0.99 8.50
CA GLY A 621 -19.10 -0.23 7.25
C GLY A 621 -17.76 -0.34 6.52
N ASN A 622 -16.69 -0.77 7.21
CA ASN A 622 -15.37 -0.94 6.60
C ASN A 622 -15.23 -2.25 5.79
N PHE A 623 -16.21 -3.15 5.85
CA PHE A 623 -16.14 -4.48 5.26
C PHE A 623 -17.28 -4.74 4.25
N LEU A 624 -17.86 -3.70 3.67
CA LEU A 624 -19.00 -3.80 2.76
C LEU A 624 -18.58 -3.67 1.29
N LEU A 625 -19.16 -4.48 0.42
CA LEU A 625 -19.04 -4.30 -1.04
C LEU A 625 -19.82 -3.07 -1.54
N GLY A 626 -20.97 -2.76 -0.91
CA GLY A 626 -21.86 -1.68 -1.32
C GLY A 626 -21.18 -0.32 -1.48
N PRO A 627 -20.43 0.19 -0.48
CA PRO A 627 -19.75 1.48 -0.57
C PRO A 627 -18.76 1.55 -1.74
N TRP A 628 -18.04 0.47 -2.05
CA TRP A 628 -17.13 0.43 -3.19
C TRP A 628 -17.86 0.62 -4.52
N LEU A 629 -19.00 -0.06 -4.70
CA LEU A 629 -19.81 0.04 -5.91
C LEU A 629 -20.57 1.36 -6.00
N GLU A 630 -21.10 1.86 -4.88
CA GLU A 630 -21.78 3.15 -4.83
C GLU A 630 -20.83 4.31 -5.12
N GLN A 631 -19.61 4.30 -4.58
CA GLN A 631 -18.58 5.30 -4.91
C GLN A 631 -18.24 5.29 -6.40
N ALA A 632 -18.11 4.10 -7.00
CA ALA A 632 -17.87 3.97 -8.43
C ALA A 632 -19.01 4.60 -9.25
N GLN A 633 -20.26 4.25 -8.93
CA GLN A 633 -21.45 4.76 -9.62
C GLN A 633 -21.68 6.26 -9.37
N ALA A 634 -21.32 6.80 -8.20
CA ALA A 634 -21.48 8.20 -7.85
C ALA A 634 -20.65 9.16 -8.73
N LEU A 635 -19.58 8.66 -9.38
CA LEU A 635 -18.79 9.44 -10.33
C LEU A 635 -19.43 9.56 -11.72
N ALA A 636 -20.48 8.79 -12.01
CA ALA A 636 -21.13 8.74 -13.32
C ALA A 636 -22.10 9.91 -13.53
N LEU A 637 -22.16 10.44 -14.76
CA LEU A 637 -23.19 11.43 -15.14
C LEU A 637 -24.53 10.82 -15.55
N GLY A 638 -24.58 9.50 -15.77
CA GLY A 638 -25.79 8.79 -16.17
C GLY A 638 -25.60 7.28 -16.19
N GLU A 639 -26.67 6.55 -16.48
CA GLU A 639 -26.70 5.10 -16.29
C GLU A 639 -25.64 4.33 -17.09
N LYS A 640 -25.30 4.80 -18.30
CA LYS A 640 -24.29 4.14 -19.13
C LYS A 640 -22.90 4.19 -18.49
N GLU A 641 -22.54 5.34 -17.92
CA GLU A 641 -21.29 5.50 -17.17
C GLU A 641 -21.34 4.71 -15.86
N ALA A 642 -22.49 4.73 -15.17
CA ALA A 642 -22.67 3.97 -13.92
C ALA A 642 -22.48 2.46 -14.14
N ARG A 643 -23.05 1.90 -15.22
CA ARG A 643 -22.84 0.49 -15.60
C ARG A 643 -21.39 0.18 -15.97
N LEU A 644 -20.70 1.11 -16.63
CA LEU A 644 -19.28 0.95 -16.96
C LEU A 644 -18.43 0.91 -15.69
N TYR A 645 -18.66 1.82 -14.75
CA TYR A 645 -17.91 1.91 -13.50
C TYR A 645 -18.23 0.76 -12.55
N ASP A 646 -19.49 0.30 -12.49
CA ASP A 646 -19.89 -0.90 -11.75
C ASP A 646 -19.17 -2.16 -12.26
N MET A 647 -19.13 -2.38 -13.58
CA MET A 647 -18.38 -3.48 -14.18
C MET A 647 -16.88 -3.40 -13.86
N ASN A 648 -16.28 -2.21 -13.97
CA ASN A 648 -14.87 -1.99 -13.60
C ASN A 648 -14.61 -2.35 -12.13
N ALA A 649 -15.46 -1.85 -11.23
CA ALA A 649 -15.35 -2.05 -9.79
C ALA A 649 -15.45 -3.53 -9.38
N ARG A 650 -16.35 -4.29 -10.02
CA ARG A 650 -16.52 -5.75 -9.79
C ARG A 650 -15.42 -6.57 -10.42
N ASN A 651 -15.10 -6.30 -11.68
CA ASN A 651 -14.13 -7.09 -12.43
C ASN A 651 -12.74 -6.98 -11.78
N GLN A 652 -12.33 -5.78 -11.36
CA GLN A 652 -11.03 -5.56 -10.72
C GLN A 652 -10.82 -6.47 -9.50
N ILE A 653 -11.81 -6.62 -8.62
CA ILE A 653 -11.69 -7.40 -7.39
C ILE A 653 -11.96 -8.90 -7.58
N THR A 654 -12.22 -9.34 -8.81
CA THR A 654 -12.55 -10.73 -9.16
C THR A 654 -11.74 -11.24 -10.35
N LEU A 655 -12.27 -11.17 -11.58
CA LEU A 655 -11.67 -11.73 -12.80
C LEU A 655 -10.42 -10.98 -13.28
N TRP A 656 -10.33 -9.69 -12.97
CA TRP A 656 -9.27 -8.75 -13.36
C TRP A 656 -9.11 -8.51 -14.87
N GLY A 657 -9.65 -9.37 -15.71
CA GLY A 657 -9.73 -9.19 -17.16
C GLY A 657 -11.01 -9.82 -17.74
N PRO A 658 -11.18 -9.80 -19.08
CA PRO A 658 -12.38 -10.29 -19.74
C PRO A 658 -12.56 -11.81 -19.64
N SER A 659 -11.47 -12.58 -19.54
CA SER A 659 -11.48 -14.04 -19.53
C SER A 659 -10.89 -14.63 -18.24
N GLY A 660 -10.73 -13.80 -17.19
CA GLY A 660 -10.13 -14.23 -15.94
C GLY A 660 -8.60 -14.32 -16.00
N GLU A 661 -7.96 -13.31 -16.59
CA GLU A 661 -6.52 -13.27 -16.84
C GLU A 661 -5.70 -13.28 -15.55
N ILE A 662 -6.19 -12.64 -14.48
CA ILE A 662 -5.52 -12.60 -13.16
C ILE A 662 -6.52 -12.81 -12.02
N VAL A 663 -7.28 -13.90 -12.11
CA VAL A 663 -8.38 -14.24 -11.19
C VAL A 663 -7.97 -14.14 -9.71
N ASP A 664 -8.80 -13.43 -8.95
CA ASP A 664 -8.70 -13.21 -7.51
C ASP A 664 -7.40 -12.50 -7.07
N TYR A 665 -6.66 -11.83 -7.98
CA TYR A 665 -5.44 -11.11 -7.61
C TYR A 665 -5.73 -10.04 -6.55
N ALA A 666 -6.78 -9.24 -6.79
CA ALA A 666 -7.22 -8.16 -5.92
C ALA A 666 -8.45 -8.56 -5.08
N SER A 667 -8.49 -9.82 -4.64
CA SER A 667 -9.56 -10.36 -3.79
C SER A 667 -9.80 -9.48 -2.57
N LYS A 668 -11.05 -9.44 -2.10
CA LYS A 668 -11.48 -8.72 -0.90
C LYS A 668 -12.33 -9.63 -0.03
N GLU A 669 -12.26 -9.45 1.28
CA GLU A 669 -13.16 -10.11 2.22
C GLU A 669 -14.26 -9.13 2.66
N TRP A 670 -15.28 -8.95 1.81
CA TRP A 670 -16.39 -8.03 2.03
C TRP A 670 -17.76 -8.74 2.08
N GLY A 671 -18.67 -8.23 2.91
CA GLY A 671 -20.08 -8.61 2.92
C GLY A 671 -20.75 -8.32 1.57
N GLY A 672 -21.59 -9.24 1.11
CA GLY A 672 -22.14 -9.31 -0.24
C GLY A 672 -21.21 -10.01 -1.23
N LEU A 673 -19.90 -9.73 -1.20
CA LEU A 673 -18.94 -10.45 -2.04
C LEU A 673 -18.73 -11.89 -1.55
N MET A 674 -18.73 -12.11 -0.23
CA MET A 674 -18.69 -13.47 0.35
C MET A 674 -19.87 -14.30 -0.11
N GLU A 675 -21.09 -13.76 -0.02
CA GLU A 675 -22.32 -14.44 -0.42
C GLU A 675 -22.37 -14.75 -1.93
N ASP A 676 -22.15 -13.74 -2.78
CA ASP A 676 -22.50 -13.84 -4.20
C ASP A 676 -21.35 -14.25 -5.12
N TYR A 677 -20.12 -14.27 -4.62
CA TYR A 677 -18.95 -14.67 -5.40
C TYR A 677 -18.23 -15.86 -4.79
N TYR A 678 -17.75 -15.75 -3.54
CA TYR A 678 -16.95 -16.84 -2.95
C TYR A 678 -17.80 -18.04 -2.54
N ALA A 679 -18.93 -17.84 -1.85
CA ALA A 679 -19.81 -18.93 -1.42
C ALA A 679 -20.45 -19.66 -2.61
N GLN A 680 -20.78 -18.95 -3.69
CA GLN A 680 -21.30 -19.57 -4.91
C GLN A 680 -20.28 -20.52 -5.55
N ARG A 681 -18.99 -20.14 -5.59
CA ARG A 681 -17.92 -21.00 -6.10
C ARG A 681 -17.69 -22.23 -5.23
N TRP A 682 -17.69 -22.05 -3.90
CA TRP A 682 -17.56 -23.16 -2.95
C TRP A 682 -18.77 -24.11 -2.99
N GLY A 683 -19.99 -23.58 -3.11
CA GLY A 683 -21.21 -24.38 -3.30
C GLY A 683 -21.15 -25.21 -4.59
N LEU A 684 -20.76 -24.59 -5.70
CA LEU A 684 -20.55 -25.31 -6.97
C LEU A 684 -19.50 -26.43 -6.83
N PHE A 685 -18.39 -26.16 -6.14
CA PHE A 685 -17.31 -27.13 -5.95
C PHE A 685 -17.77 -28.34 -5.13
N VAL A 686 -18.37 -28.10 -3.95
CA VAL A 686 -18.87 -29.17 -3.07
C VAL A 686 -19.92 -30.02 -3.79
N ASN A 687 -20.88 -29.39 -4.47
CA ASN A 687 -21.90 -30.11 -5.24
C ASN A 687 -21.28 -30.97 -6.35
N THR A 688 -20.29 -30.42 -7.08
CA THR A 688 -19.59 -31.17 -8.13
C THR A 688 -18.86 -32.39 -7.56
N LEU A 689 -18.22 -32.27 -6.39
CA LEU A 689 -17.55 -33.41 -5.73
C LEU A 689 -18.55 -34.47 -5.26
N VAL A 690 -19.68 -34.05 -4.68
CA VAL A 690 -20.77 -34.94 -4.27
C VAL A 690 -21.33 -35.71 -5.46
N ASP A 691 -21.60 -35.02 -6.57
CA ASP A 691 -22.09 -35.62 -7.81
C ASP A 691 -21.08 -36.60 -8.40
N CYS A 692 -19.79 -36.28 -8.35
CA CYS A 692 -18.71 -37.18 -8.79
C CYS A 692 -18.71 -38.49 -7.98
N LEU A 693 -18.82 -38.42 -6.65
CA LEU A 693 -18.93 -39.61 -5.81
C LEU A 693 -20.22 -40.39 -6.04
N HIS A 694 -21.35 -39.70 -6.16
CA HIS A 694 -22.66 -40.32 -6.34
C HIS A 694 -22.77 -41.05 -7.69
N THR A 695 -22.22 -40.47 -8.76
CA THR A 695 -22.27 -41.03 -10.12
C THR A 695 -21.08 -41.92 -10.48
N GLY A 696 -20.07 -42.02 -9.60
CA GLY A 696 -18.82 -42.74 -9.86
C GLY A 696 -17.95 -42.11 -10.96
N ARG A 697 -18.16 -40.83 -11.28
CA ARG A 697 -17.38 -40.10 -12.30
C ARG A 697 -16.19 -39.38 -11.66
N PRO A 698 -15.03 -39.32 -12.34
CA PRO A 698 -13.88 -38.57 -11.82
C PRO A 698 -14.11 -37.06 -11.91
N PHE A 699 -13.66 -36.34 -10.88
CA PHE A 699 -13.62 -34.87 -10.90
C PHE A 699 -12.62 -34.38 -11.96
N LYS A 700 -13.07 -33.45 -12.82
CA LYS A 700 -12.26 -32.83 -13.87
C LYS A 700 -12.12 -31.33 -13.62
N GLN A 701 -10.92 -30.90 -13.20
CA GLN A 701 -10.65 -29.50 -12.85
C GLN A 701 -10.99 -28.51 -13.98
N GLU A 702 -10.66 -28.84 -15.24
CA GLU A 702 -10.94 -27.94 -16.37
C GLU A 702 -12.44 -27.75 -16.62
N ALA A 703 -13.24 -28.83 -16.48
CA ALA A 703 -14.69 -28.73 -16.60
C ALA A 703 -15.27 -27.88 -15.46
N PHE A 704 -14.77 -28.07 -14.23
CA PHE A 704 -15.16 -27.23 -13.10
C PHE A 704 -14.77 -25.76 -13.32
N ASN A 705 -13.56 -25.48 -13.82
CA ASN A 705 -13.09 -24.12 -14.09
C ASN A 705 -14.00 -23.39 -15.09
N GLN A 706 -14.52 -24.10 -16.11
CA GLN A 706 -15.46 -23.53 -17.07
C GLN A 706 -16.80 -23.16 -16.43
N GLU A 707 -17.33 -24.00 -15.53
CA GLU A 707 -18.57 -23.68 -14.80
C GLU A 707 -18.35 -22.59 -13.74
N ALA A 708 -17.23 -22.62 -13.02
CA ALA A 708 -16.84 -21.59 -12.06
C ALA A 708 -16.71 -20.22 -12.75
N PHE A 709 -16.12 -20.17 -13.95
CA PHE A 709 -16.01 -18.94 -14.73
C PHE A 709 -17.39 -18.33 -15.05
N LYS A 710 -18.43 -19.14 -15.29
CA LYS A 710 -19.80 -18.61 -15.50
C LYS A 710 -20.36 -17.96 -14.23
N VAL A 711 -20.08 -18.54 -13.06
CA VAL A 711 -20.45 -17.94 -11.76
C VAL A 711 -19.73 -16.61 -11.56
N GLU A 712 -18.42 -16.60 -11.81
CA GLU A 712 -17.57 -15.41 -11.66
C GLU A 712 -17.99 -14.29 -12.62
N GLN A 713 -18.25 -14.63 -13.89
CA GLN A 713 -18.77 -13.69 -14.88
C GLN A 713 -20.17 -13.21 -14.51
N GLY A 714 -21.03 -14.11 -14.01
CA GLY A 714 -22.36 -13.79 -13.51
C GLY A 714 -22.31 -12.70 -12.44
N PHE A 715 -21.40 -12.80 -11.48
CA PHE A 715 -21.21 -11.76 -10.46
C PHE A 715 -20.81 -10.40 -11.05
N VAL A 716 -19.89 -10.38 -12.02
CA VAL A 716 -19.40 -9.13 -12.64
C VAL A 716 -20.52 -8.39 -13.38
N TYR A 717 -21.47 -9.10 -13.98
CA TYR A 717 -22.51 -8.51 -14.84
C TYR A 717 -23.93 -8.57 -14.26
N ASN A 718 -24.13 -9.01 -13.01
CA ASN A 718 -25.47 -9.17 -12.43
C ASN A 718 -26.21 -7.85 -12.18
N GLY A 719 -25.50 -6.71 -12.05
CA GLY A 719 -26.08 -5.42 -11.71
C GLY A 719 -26.77 -5.37 -10.33
N ARG A 720 -26.53 -6.35 -9.46
CA ARG A 720 -27.15 -6.43 -8.12
C ARG A 720 -26.64 -5.29 -7.24
N LYS A 721 -27.54 -4.58 -6.57
CA LYS A 721 -27.18 -3.58 -5.56
C LYS A 721 -26.87 -4.27 -4.23
N TYR A 722 -25.88 -3.76 -3.52
CA TYR A 722 -25.49 -4.25 -2.18
C TYR A 722 -25.68 -3.13 -1.15
N PRO A 723 -26.00 -3.47 0.11
CA PRO A 723 -26.13 -2.47 1.17
C PRO A 723 -24.83 -1.68 1.37
N SER A 724 -24.96 -0.36 1.49
CA SER A 724 -23.87 0.56 1.87
C SER A 724 -23.83 0.89 3.36
N GLU A 725 -24.87 0.49 4.10
CA GLU A 725 -24.96 0.64 5.54
C GLU A 725 -24.84 -0.72 6.24
N PRO A 726 -24.20 -0.78 7.41
CA PRO A 726 -24.03 -2.03 8.15
C PRO A 726 -25.37 -2.58 8.67
N THR A 727 -25.46 -3.90 8.78
CA THR A 727 -26.64 -4.62 9.26
C THR A 727 -26.28 -5.63 10.34
N GLY A 728 -27.14 -5.71 11.36
CA GLY A 728 -26.93 -6.59 12.52
C GLY A 728 -26.03 -6.00 13.60
N ASP A 729 -25.94 -6.69 14.74
CA ASP A 729 -25.07 -6.31 15.86
C ASP A 729 -23.74 -7.07 15.77
N THR A 730 -22.65 -6.33 15.57
CA THR A 730 -21.31 -6.90 15.41
C THR A 730 -20.90 -7.78 16.58
N TYR A 731 -21.21 -7.40 17.82
CA TYR A 731 -20.78 -8.14 19.00
C TYR A 731 -21.54 -9.46 19.13
N GLU A 732 -22.86 -9.45 19.00
CA GLU A 732 -23.66 -10.67 19.08
C GLU A 732 -23.32 -11.65 17.94
N ILE A 733 -23.06 -11.14 16.73
CA ILE A 733 -22.60 -11.98 15.61
C ILE A 733 -21.22 -12.57 15.90
N ALA A 734 -20.23 -11.75 16.25
CA ALA A 734 -18.88 -12.22 16.55
C ALA A 734 -18.85 -13.21 17.73
N ARG A 735 -19.64 -12.94 18.78
CA ARG A 735 -19.78 -13.82 19.94
C ARG A 735 -20.44 -15.15 19.58
N ARG A 736 -21.50 -15.15 18.76
CA ARG A 736 -22.14 -16.38 18.26
C ARG A 736 -21.14 -17.23 17.49
N ILE A 737 -20.40 -16.61 16.57
CA ILE A 737 -19.35 -17.28 15.78
C ILE A 737 -18.29 -17.86 16.71
N PHE A 738 -17.80 -17.08 17.68
CA PHE A 738 -16.80 -17.53 18.64
C PHE A 738 -17.26 -18.75 19.43
N LEU A 739 -18.46 -18.69 20.04
CA LEU A 739 -18.98 -19.81 20.85
C LEU A 739 -19.14 -21.10 20.03
N LYS A 740 -19.45 -20.97 18.74
CA LYS A 740 -19.63 -22.10 17.84
C LYS A 740 -18.31 -22.69 17.35
N TYR A 741 -17.40 -21.86 16.89
CA TYR A 741 -16.24 -22.31 16.11
C TYR A 741 -14.93 -22.34 16.92
N TYR A 742 -14.79 -21.54 17.97
CA TYR A 742 -13.56 -21.55 18.79
C TYR A 742 -13.27 -22.92 19.42
N PRO A 743 -14.24 -23.64 20.04
CA PRO A 743 -13.97 -24.98 20.58
C PRO A 743 -13.56 -25.98 19.50
N GLN A 744 -14.06 -25.82 18.27
CA GLN A 744 -13.70 -26.67 17.14
C GLN A 744 -12.29 -26.34 16.63
N ALA A 745 -11.96 -25.05 16.53
CA ALA A 745 -10.62 -24.57 16.17
C ALA A 745 -9.56 -25.14 17.12
N MET A 746 -9.80 -25.07 18.43
CA MET A 746 -8.87 -25.59 19.43
C MET A 746 -8.70 -27.11 19.42
N LYS A 747 -9.72 -27.87 18.99
CA LYS A 747 -9.62 -29.33 18.82
C LYS A 747 -8.80 -29.76 17.59
N ARG A 748 -8.55 -28.83 16.67
CA ARG A 748 -7.87 -29.06 15.39
C ARG A 748 -6.39 -28.65 15.40
N LEU A 749 -5.96 -27.99 16.47
CA LEU A 749 -4.55 -27.76 16.80
C LEU A 749 -3.97 -29.05 17.38
#